data_AF-A0A6A5KEQ2-F1
#
_entry.id   AF-A0A6A5KEQ2-F1
#
_cell.length_a   1.000
_cell.length_b   1.000
_cell.length_c   1.000
_cell.angle_alpha   90.00
_cell.angle_beta   90.00
_cell.angle_gamma   90.00
#
_symmetry.space_group_name_H-M   'P 1'
#
loop_
_entity.id
_entity.type
_entity.pdbx_description
1 polymer ?
#
loop_
_entity_poly.entity_id
_entity_poly.type
_entity_poly.pdbx_seq_one_letter_code
_entity_poly.pdbx_strand_id
1 'polypeptide(L)'
;MVLQLHVWGPAFGLPSIEPECIATVAYCQRVLPSGQWSIVAEHKATVGSQVENLPVLFDDDVATASGFEDIVVYLRNHAAVTTDLDAGLTNRQRTNRTAFITFLQSTATPLIDLSLYVSAENYNTTTSSAYTAILPWYANYTVPPKRRELARARTAHLGLSSLDVDTTAEEGFAPGRGTASSEYEAAKRAAGIPAENSKPRTMNMGPGKGLGGLLGGRVYAARFRLDALSSELLDPLSDLLGRHDYLFHGEHPSSLDCLALGYLSLLYYPAVPQAWLQETIQTKYPRIEAYVRRLHKVLFRNEEVKPAHVWSISTGTAERKHDTLLPWAAQPRTLASNALAASREILEILGKMPLVSALVGGHTVVVSAPLDASKRVTSELPSPLLVNTLLGSRAPTASQIQSPPPPSSSTKAGRFFGKANIGHTFRHKSAGAFGPDLAKKLSQLVKMEKNVMRSMELVSRERMEVAQQLSIWGEACDDDVSDVTDKLGVLIYEIGELEDQYVDRYDQYRVTIKSIRNIEASVQPSRDRKQKITDQIAQLKYKEPNSPKIVVLEQELVRAEAESLVAEAQLSNITREKLKAAFTYQFDAMREHCEKLAIIAGYGKHLLELVDDTPVTPGETRQAYDGYEASKAIIQDCEDALTNWVSQNASVSSKLSQRSRTLSQRRRSRHRGEGVDLSGQDQALDNRESGLWIPANEHHGNGYEDHDEHVLDDDNTSAVASEHQRGREDERPVAA
;
A
#
# COMPACT_ATOMS: atom_id res chain seq x y z
N MET A 1 -44.71 25.03 -15.60
CA MET A 1 -43.50 24.74 -16.37
C MET A 1 -42.33 25.55 -15.82
N VAL A 2 -41.88 25.20 -14.61
CA VAL A 2 -40.59 25.68 -14.10
C VAL A 2 -39.65 24.47 -14.15
N LEU A 3 -38.68 24.51 -15.06
CA LEU A 3 -37.68 23.45 -15.18
C LEU A 3 -36.75 23.50 -13.97
N GLN A 4 -36.63 22.40 -13.22
CA GLN A 4 -35.73 22.32 -12.07
C GLN A 4 -34.58 21.35 -12.38
N LEU A 5 -33.35 21.85 -12.32
CA LEU A 5 -32.15 21.05 -12.53
C LEU A 5 -31.52 20.69 -11.19
N HIS A 6 -31.48 19.40 -10.89
CA HIS A 6 -30.86 18.85 -9.68
C HIS A 6 -29.40 18.50 -9.98
N VAL A 7 -28.48 19.10 -9.23
CA VAL A 7 -27.03 18.93 -9.39
C VAL A 7 -26.34 18.77 -8.05
N TRP A 8 -25.10 18.25 -8.07
CA TRP A 8 -24.24 18.33 -6.90
C TRP A 8 -23.93 19.78 -6.52
N GLY A 9 -23.73 20.02 -5.23
CA GLY A 9 -23.41 21.35 -4.72
C GLY A 9 -22.10 21.93 -5.28
N PRO A 10 -21.94 23.26 -5.21
CA PRO A 10 -20.78 23.97 -5.74
C PRO A 10 -19.48 23.63 -4.99
N ALA A 11 -18.37 23.57 -5.71
CA ALA A 11 -17.03 23.31 -5.18
C ALA A 11 -15.98 23.99 -6.05
N PHE A 12 -14.82 24.34 -5.49
CA PHE A 12 -13.67 24.90 -6.22
C PHE A 12 -13.96 26.18 -7.03
N GLY A 13 -14.97 26.97 -6.61
CA GLY A 13 -15.43 28.14 -7.36
C GLY A 13 -16.32 27.81 -8.56
N LEU A 14 -16.60 26.53 -8.81
CA LEU A 14 -17.44 26.02 -9.89
C LEU A 14 -18.87 25.74 -9.38
N PRO A 15 -19.87 25.69 -10.28
CA PRO A 15 -21.27 25.42 -9.91
C PRO A 15 -21.51 24.05 -9.30
N SER A 16 -20.61 23.08 -9.51
CA SER A 16 -20.76 21.71 -9.03
C SER A 16 -19.40 21.02 -8.84
N ILE A 17 -19.35 19.94 -8.05
CA ILE A 17 -18.16 19.07 -7.89
C ILE A 17 -18.04 18.01 -9.00
N GLU A 18 -19.12 17.74 -9.74
CA GLU A 18 -19.15 16.74 -10.82
C GLU A 18 -19.06 17.39 -12.21
N PRO A 19 -18.32 16.77 -13.15
CA PRO A 19 -18.07 17.36 -14.48
C PRO A 19 -19.36 17.48 -15.30
N GLU A 20 -20.19 16.44 -15.32
CA GLU A 20 -21.46 16.44 -16.06
C GLU A 20 -22.45 17.46 -15.50
N CYS A 21 -22.46 17.66 -14.17
CA CYS A 21 -23.30 18.68 -13.54
C CYS A 21 -22.88 20.09 -13.97
N ILE A 22 -21.57 20.39 -14.00
CA ILE A 22 -21.06 21.68 -14.49
C ILE A 22 -21.46 21.88 -15.96
N ALA A 23 -21.31 20.83 -16.78
CA ALA A 23 -21.65 20.87 -18.19
C ALA A 23 -23.15 21.14 -18.43
N THR A 24 -24.03 20.48 -17.69
CA THR A 24 -25.48 20.68 -17.81
C THR A 24 -25.88 22.09 -17.36
N VAL A 25 -25.29 22.61 -16.28
CA VAL A 25 -25.54 24.00 -15.85
C VAL A 25 -25.09 24.99 -16.94
N ALA A 26 -23.91 24.78 -17.54
CA ALA A 26 -23.43 25.60 -18.64
C ALA A 26 -24.36 25.55 -19.88
N TYR A 27 -24.87 24.36 -20.21
CA TYR A 27 -25.81 24.17 -21.30
C TYR A 27 -27.15 24.89 -21.03
N CYS A 28 -27.75 24.67 -19.86
CA CYS A 28 -29.01 25.29 -19.45
C CYS A 28 -28.92 26.83 -19.42
N GLN A 29 -27.81 27.39 -18.89
CA GLN A 29 -27.59 28.84 -18.84
C GLN A 29 -27.62 29.50 -20.22
N ARG A 30 -27.22 28.77 -21.28
CA ARG A 30 -27.16 29.30 -22.64
C ARG A 30 -28.46 29.11 -23.42
N VAL A 31 -29.15 28.01 -23.18
CA VAL A 31 -30.30 27.53 -23.96
C VAL A 31 -31.64 28.03 -23.38
N LEU A 32 -31.72 28.16 -22.05
CA LEU A 32 -32.92 28.56 -21.33
C LEU A 32 -32.86 30.04 -20.91
N PRO A 33 -33.95 30.80 -21.07
CA PRO A 33 -33.99 32.19 -20.65
C PRO A 33 -34.02 32.30 -19.11
N SER A 34 -33.44 33.40 -18.58
CA SER A 34 -33.41 33.68 -17.15
C SER A 34 -34.83 33.77 -16.58
N GLY A 35 -35.15 32.92 -15.60
CA GLY A 35 -36.44 32.92 -14.89
C GLY A 35 -37.40 31.77 -15.24
N GLN A 36 -37.12 30.98 -16.29
CA GLN A 36 -37.91 29.79 -16.64
C GLN A 36 -37.36 28.48 -16.05
N TRP A 37 -36.22 28.56 -15.36
CA TRP A 37 -35.57 27.41 -14.76
C TRP A 37 -34.91 27.76 -13.43
N SER A 38 -34.65 26.74 -12.62
CA SER A 38 -33.94 26.84 -11.35
C SER A 38 -32.96 25.70 -11.13
N ILE A 39 -31.97 25.94 -10.28
CA ILE A 39 -30.96 24.95 -9.88
C ILE A 39 -31.19 24.56 -8.43
N VAL A 40 -31.24 23.26 -8.15
CA VAL A 40 -31.34 22.70 -6.81
C VAL A 40 -30.07 21.89 -6.51
N ALA A 41 -29.40 22.26 -5.42
CA ALA A 41 -28.23 21.51 -4.94
C ALA A 41 -28.70 20.29 -4.13
N GLU A 42 -28.42 19.08 -4.63
CA GLU A 42 -28.78 17.81 -4.00
C GLU A 42 -27.63 16.80 -4.07
N HIS A 43 -27.60 15.86 -3.13
CA HIS A 43 -26.58 14.79 -3.07
C HIS A 43 -27.13 13.40 -3.42
N LYS A 44 -28.45 13.28 -3.57
CA LYS A 44 -29.16 12.05 -3.92
C LYS A 44 -30.48 12.39 -4.60
N ALA A 45 -30.54 12.32 -5.92
CA ALA A 45 -31.83 12.33 -6.62
C ALA A 45 -32.47 10.94 -6.45
N THR A 46 -33.57 10.87 -5.71
CA THR A 46 -34.38 9.65 -5.62
C THR A 46 -35.61 9.85 -6.49
N VAL A 47 -35.66 9.16 -7.62
CA VAL A 47 -36.83 9.13 -8.50
C VAL A 47 -37.60 7.84 -8.19
N GLY A 48 -38.73 7.96 -7.50
CA GLY A 48 -39.48 6.80 -7.03
C GLY A 48 -38.68 5.92 -6.04
N SER A 49 -38.33 4.70 -6.44
CA SER A 49 -37.56 3.73 -5.64
C SER A 49 -36.11 3.54 -6.12
N GLN A 50 -35.68 4.25 -7.17
CA GLN A 50 -34.34 4.13 -7.76
C GLN A 50 -33.50 5.38 -7.44
N VAL A 51 -32.21 5.15 -7.18
CA VAL A 51 -31.22 6.22 -6.99
C VAL A 51 -30.60 6.48 -8.36
N GLU A 52 -30.93 7.63 -8.96
CA GLU A 52 -30.38 8.03 -10.25
C GLU A 52 -29.07 8.81 -10.07
N ASN A 53 -28.20 8.72 -11.07
CA ASN A 53 -26.98 9.53 -11.10
C ASN A 53 -27.34 10.98 -11.46
N LEU A 54 -26.89 11.92 -10.63
CA LEU A 54 -26.97 13.36 -10.94
C LEU A 54 -26.04 13.68 -12.12
N PRO A 55 -26.42 14.57 -13.07
CA PRO A 55 -27.53 15.52 -13.01
C PRO A 55 -28.90 14.94 -13.42
N VAL A 56 -29.99 15.47 -12.85
CA VAL A 56 -31.38 15.09 -13.20
C VAL A 56 -32.22 16.34 -13.48
N LEU A 57 -33.02 16.32 -14.54
CA LEU A 57 -33.95 17.39 -14.90
C LEU A 57 -35.38 17.02 -14.53
N PHE A 58 -36.04 17.90 -13.78
CA PHE A 58 -37.45 17.83 -13.44
C PHE A 58 -38.23 18.86 -14.25
N ASP A 59 -39.28 18.41 -14.93
CA ASP A 59 -40.29 19.27 -15.55
C ASP A 59 -41.58 19.14 -14.74
N ASP A 60 -42.02 20.26 -14.15
CA ASP A 60 -43.18 20.32 -13.25
C ASP A 60 -43.21 19.19 -12.19
N ASP A 61 -42.08 19.06 -11.47
CA ASP A 61 -41.81 18.08 -10.40
C ASP A 61 -41.79 16.60 -10.85
N VAL A 62 -41.75 16.33 -12.16
CA VAL A 62 -41.56 14.99 -12.72
C VAL A 62 -40.14 14.83 -13.26
N ALA A 63 -39.39 13.86 -12.72
CA ALA A 63 -38.06 13.52 -13.22
C ALA A 63 -38.18 12.96 -14.64
N THR A 64 -37.61 13.65 -15.61
CA THR A 64 -37.83 13.36 -17.03
C THR A 64 -36.57 12.88 -17.76
N ALA A 65 -35.39 13.36 -17.36
CA ALA A 65 -34.12 12.96 -17.95
C ALA A 65 -33.00 12.97 -16.90
N SER A 66 -32.09 11.99 -16.98
CA SER A 66 -30.91 11.87 -16.13
C SER A 66 -29.63 11.73 -16.96
N GLY A 67 -28.54 12.37 -16.53
CA GLY A 67 -27.30 12.44 -17.30
C GLY A 67 -27.29 13.55 -18.36
N PHE A 68 -26.10 13.98 -18.76
CA PHE A 68 -25.94 15.12 -19.67
C PHE A 68 -26.58 14.90 -21.05
N GLU A 69 -26.38 13.72 -21.66
CA GLU A 69 -26.87 13.43 -23.02
C GLU A 69 -28.40 13.43 -23.10
N ASP A 70 -29.06 12.73 -22.19
CA ASP A 70 -30.52 12.62 -22.17
C ASP A 70 -31.17 13.98 -21.89
N ILE A 71 -30.57 14.79 -21.00
CA ILE A 71 -31.04 16.15 -20.72
C ILE A 71 -30.90 17.03 -21.96
N VAL A 72 -29.79 16.96 -22.68
CA VAL A 72 -29.59 17.72 -23.93
C VAL A 72 -30.62 17.29 -24.99
N VAL A 73 -30.85 15.99 -25.16
CA VAL A 73 -31.85 15.46 -26.11
C VAL A 73 -33.26 15.91 -25.76
N TYR A 74 -33.63 15.86 -24.48
CA TYR A 74 -34.93 16.29 -24.00
C TYR A 74 -35.13 17.80 -24.20
N LEU A 75 -34.16 18.62 -23.78
CA LEU A 75 -34.23 20.08 -23.90
C LEU A 75 -34.33 20.54 -25.35
N ARG A 76 -33.62 19.90 -26.30
CA ARG A 76 -33.75 20.25 -27.73
C ARG A 76 -35.18 20.17 -28.27
N ASN A 77 -36.00 19.27 -27.72
CA ASN A 77 -37.39 19.09 -28.14
C ASN A 77 -38.39 19.89 -27.29
N HIS A 78 -37.92 20.63 -26.28
CA HIS A 78 -38.76 21.31 -25.31
C HIS A 78 -39.13 22.74 -25.75
N ALA A 79 -40.38 23.15 -25.52
CA ALA A 79 -40.92 24.43 -26.01
C ALA A 79 -40.27 25.68 -25.39
N ALA A 80 -39.63 25.55 -24.22
CA ALA A 80 -38.94 26.64 -23.52
C ALA A 80 -37.55 26.96 -24.09
N VAL A 81 -37.03 26.14 -25.00
CA VAL A 81 -35.69 26.34 -25.57
C VAL A 81 -35.71 27.38 -26.67
N THR A 82 -34.89 28.42 -26.49
CA THR A 82 -34.82 29.57 -27.38
C THR A 82 -33.73 29.45 -28.44
N THR A 83 -32.68 28.65 -28.20
CA THR A 83 -31.54 28.47 -29.11
C THR A 83 -31.01 27.07 -28.97
N ASP A 84 -31.10 26.25 -30.03
CA ASP A 84 -30.39 24.98 -30.10
C ASP A 84 -28.93 25.23 -30.51
N LEU A 85 -28.00 24.85 -29.62
CA LEU A 85 -26.56 25.02 -29.84
C LEU A 85 -26.02 24.13 -30.96
N ASP A 86 -26.71 23.04 -31.26
CA ASP A 86 -26.23 22.04 -32.21
C ASP A 86 -26.97 22.04 -33.55
N ALA A 87 -27.89 22.98 -33.75
CA ALA A 87 -28.67 23.11 -34.98
C ALA A 87 -27.78 23.27 -36.22
N GLY A 88 -26.67 24.01 -36.08
CA GLY A 88 -25.70 24.28 -37.17
C GLY A 88 -24.69 23.15 -37.44
N LEU A 89 -24.71 22.05 -36.69
CA LEU A 89 -23.72 20.98 -36.85
C LEU A 89 -24.02 20.10 -38.07
N THR A 90 -22.99 19.91 -38.90
CA THR A 90 -23.00 18.94 -40.02
C THR A 90 -23.15 17.50 -39.50
N ASN A 91 -23.63 16.58 -40.35
CA ASN A 91 -23.80 15.17 -39.96
C ASN A 91 -22.49 14.55 -39.43
N ARG A 92 -21.35 14.84 -40.10
CA ARG A 92 -20.03 14.41 -39.64
C ARG A 92 -19.67 14.97 -38.24
N GLN A 93 -19.97 16.25 -37.99
CA GLN A 93 -19.74 16.85 -36.66
C GLN A 93 -20.64 16.24 -35.59
N ARG A 94 -21.88 15.85 -35.93
CA ARG A 94 -22.78 15.15 -34.99
C ARG A 94 -22.24 13.76 -34.61
N THR A 95 -21.71 12.99 -35.56
CA THR A 95 -21.06 11.71 -35.27
C THR A 95 -19.79 11.92 -34.42
N ASN A 96 -18.96 12.88 -34.80
CA ASN A 96 -17.75 13.23 -34.03
C ASN A 96 -18.12 13.68 -32.61
N ARG A 97 -19.20 14.43 -32.43
CA ARG A 97 -19.67 14.88 -31.11
C ARG A 97 -19.90 13.69 -30.19
N THR A 98 -20.66 12.69 -30.61
CA THR A 98 -20.92 11.50 -29.79
C THR A 98 -19.62 10.76 -29.48
N ALA A 99 -18.73 10.59 -30.46
CA ALA A 99 -17.42 9.98 -30.23
C ALA A 99 -16.58 10.75 -29.20
N PHE A 100 -16.54 12.08 -29.29
CA PHE A 100 -15.80 12.93 -28.35
C PHE A 100 -16.43 13.00 -26.96
N ILE A 101 -17.76 12.89 -26.84
CA ILE A 101 -18.43 12.77 -25.54
C ILE A 101 -17.99 11.48 -24.84
N THR A 102 -18.08 10.33 -25.52
CA THR A 102 -17.64 9.05 -24.97
C THR A 102 -16.14 9.05 -24.69
N PHE A 103 -15.33 9.68 -25.54
CA PHE A 103 -13.90 9.87 -25.32
C PHE A 103 -13.62 10.67 -24.04
N LEU A 104 -14.26 11.83 -23.84
CA LEU A 104 -14.11 12.64 -22.63
C LEU A 104 -14.53 11.85 -21.38
N GLN A 105 -15.68 11.18 -21.42
CA GLN A 105 -16.15 10.38 -20.29
C GLN A 105 -15.21 9.22 -19.94
N SER A 106 -14.63 8.54 -20.93
CA SER A 106 -13.74 7.39 -20.71
C SER A 106 -12.32 7.78 -20.29
N THR A 107 -11.77 8.87 -20.85
CA THR A 107 -10.37 9.26 -20.62
C THR A 107 -10.19 10.35 -19.57
N ALA A 108 -11.10 11.32 -19.47
CA ALA A 108 -11.01 12.40 -18.49
C ALA A 108 -11.46 11.97 -17.09
N THR A 109 -12.43 11.06 -16.97
CA THR A 109 -12.92 10.58 -15.67
C THR A 109 -11.81 9.93 -14.83
N PRO A 110 -10.99 9.00 -15.36
CA PRO A 110 -9.84 8.45 -14.62
C PRO A 110 -8.83 9.51 -14.19
N LEU A 111 -8.60 10.57 -14.99
CA LEU A 111 -7.69 11.66 -14.63
C LEU A 111 -8.24 12.51 -13.47
N ILE A 112 -9.54 12.81 -13.48
CA ILE A 112 -10.22 13.46 -12.33
C ILE A 112 -10.11 12.57 -11.09
N ASP A 113 -10.38 11.27 -11.24
CA ASP A 113 -10.31 10.30 -10.15
C ASP A 113 -8.91 10.26 -9.53
N LEU A 114 -7.86 10.18 -10.36
CA LEU A 114 -6.47 10.19 -9.92
C LEU A 114 -6.10 11.47 -9.16
N SER A 115 -6.53 12.63 -9.68
CA SER A 115 -6.21 13.94 -9.12
C SER A 115 -6.96 14.22 -7.80
N LEU A 116 -8.28 14.03 -7.77
CA LEU A 116 -9.14 14.47 -6.66
C LEU A 116 -9.41 13.39 -5.62
N TYR A 117 -9.40 12.11 -5.99
CA TYR A 117 -9.86 11.02 -5.11
C TYR A 117 -8.76 10.02 -4.72
N VAL A 118 -7.90 9.63 -5.67
CA VAL A 118 -6.84 8.64 -5.43
C VAL A 118 -5.64 9.26 -4.72
N SER A 119 -5.22 10.46 -5.11
CA SER A 119 -4.16 11.18 -4.39
C SER A 119 -4.61 11.47 -2.95
N ALA A 120 -3.93 10.86 -1.98
CA ALA A 120 -4.34 10.93 -0.59
C ALA A 120 -4.22 12.37 -0.04
N GLU A 121 -3.16 13.08 -0.44
CA GLU A 121 -2.92 14.47 -0.06
C GLU A 121 -4.01 15.40 -0.62
N ASN A 122 -4.32 15.26 -1.91
CA ASN A 122 -5.38 16.05 -2.56
C ASN A 122 -6.75 15.76 -1.96
N TYR A 123 -7.06 14.48 -1.71
CA TYR A 123 -8.35 14.09 -1.16
C TYR A 123 -8.53 14.59 0.27
N ASN A 124 -7.53 14.42 1.15
CA ASN A 124 -7.65 14.76 2.56
C ASN A 124 -7.73 16.28 2.77
N THR A 125 -6.96 17.07 2.01
CA THR A 125 -6.91 18.53 2.17
C THR A 125 -8.03 19.25 1.41
N THR A 126 -8.27 18.87 0.16
CA THR A 126 -9.11 19.67 -0.76
C THR A 126 -10.46 19.00 -1.04
N THR A 127 -10.51 17.73 -1.42
CA THR A 127 -11.76 17.09 -1.86
C THR A 127 -12.71 16.76 -0.71
N SER A 128 -12.19 16.23 0.41
CA SER A 128 -12.98 15.88 1.60
C SER A 128 -13.59 17.12 2.27
N SER A 129 -12.84 18.22 2.31
CA SER A 129 -13.31 19.51 2.82
C SER A 129 -14.39 20.12 1.91
N ALA A 130 -14.25 19.99 0.58
CA ALA A 130 -15.27 20.41 -0.37
C ALA A 130 -16.59 19.63 -0.20
N TYR A 131 -16.53 18.30 0.01
CA TYR A 131 -17.73 17.50 0.32
C TYR A 131 -18.41 17.94 1.62
N THR A 132 -17.61 18.24 2.64
CA THR A 132 -18.11 18.70 3.95
C THR A 132 -18.92 20.00 3.83
N ALA A 133 -18.59 20.86 2.85
CA ALA A 133 -19.29 22.11 2.60
C ALA A 133 -20.63 21.95 1.88
N ILE A 134 -20.84 20.86 1.13
CA ILE A 134 -22.05 20.65 0.32
C ILE A 134 -23.00 19.58 0.90
N LEU A 135 -22.50 18.69 1.76
CA LEU A 135 -23.25 17.57 2.31
C LEU A 135 -23.77 17.84 3.73
N PRO A 136 -24.94 17.28 4.09
CA PRO A 136 -25.31 17.13 5.49
C PRO A 136 -24.31 16.28 6.28
N TRP A 137 -24.17 16.56 7.58
CA TRP A 137 -23.18 15.92 8.44
C TRP A 137 -23.19 14.38 8.41
N TYR A 138 -24.36 13.75 8.24
CA TYR A 138 -24.49 12.30 8.21
C TYR A 138 -23.95 11.68 6.92
N ALA A 139 -24.11 12.36 5.78
CA ALA A 139 -23.68 11.88 4.46
C ALA A 139 -22.17 11.98 4.26
N ASN A 140 -21.47 12.81 5.06
CA ASN A 140 -20.01 12.94 5.01
C ASN A 140 -19.27 11.64 5.34
N TYR A 141 -19.89 10.72 6.09
CA TYR A 141 -19.28 9.44 6.46
C TYR A 141 -19.53 8.32 5.45
N THR A 142 -20.48 8.49 4.52
CA THR A 142 -20.86 7.46 3.55
C THR A 142 -20.51 7.84 2.11
N VAL A 143 -20.86 9.06 1.69
CA VAL A 143 -20.75 9.49 0.29
C VAL A 143 -19.29 9.68 -0.15
N PRO A 144 -18.46 10.50 0.51
CA PRO A 144 -17.07 10.69 0.09
C PRO A 144 -16.24 9.39 0.10
N PRO A 145 -16.29 8.53 1.16
CA PRO A 145 -15.59 7.25 1.16
C PRO A 145 -16.03 6.31 0.03
N LYS A 146 -17.34 6.20 -0.24
CA LYS A 146 -17.87 5.36 -1.33
C LYS A 146 -17.39 5.85 -2.69
N ARG A 147 -17.39 7.17 -2.92
CA ARG A 147 -16.88 7.75 -4.17
C ARG A 147 -15.38 7.54 -4.33
N ARG A 148 -14.60 7.69 -3.25
CA ARG A 148 -13.16 7.38 -3.26
C ARG A 148 -12.88 5.91 -3.58
N GLU A 149 -13.66 4.99 -3.05
CA GLU A 149 -13.55 3.56 -3.36
C GLU A 149 -13.88 3.26 -4.83
N LEU A 150 -14.94 3.86 -5.38
CA LEU A 150 -15.29 3.72 -6.80
C LEU A 150 -14.19 4.29 -7.71
N ALA A 151 -13.63 5.45 -7.37
CA ALA A 151 -12.52 6.05 -8.10
C ALA A 151 -11.28 5.13 -8.08
N ARG A 152 -10.92 4.60 -6.91
CA ARG A 152 -9.83 3.62 -6.76
C ARG A 152 -10.07 2.37 -7.61
N ALA A 153 -11.29 1.83 -7.61
CA ALA A 153 -11.63 0.66 -8.40
C ALA A 153 -11.49 0.95 -9.91
N ARG A 154 -11.95 2.11 -10.37
CA ARG A 154 -11.79 2.52 -11.78
C ARG A 154 -10.33 2.68 -12.18
N THR A 155 -9.49 3.27 -11.35
CA THR A 155 -8.08 3.56 -11.69
C THR A 155 -7.10 2.44 -11.29
N ALA A 156 -7.57 1.33 -10.72
CA ALA A 156 -6.72 0.27 -10.20
C ALA A 156 -5.78 -0.33 -11.27
N HIS A 157 -6.29 -0.48 -12.49
CA HIS A 157 -5.55 -1.03 -13.64
C HIS A 157 -4.37 -0.15 -14.10
N LEU A 158 -4.34 1.13 -13.72
CA LEU A 158 -3.26 2.06 -14.12
C LEU A 158 -1.98 1.90 -13.29
N GLY A 159 -2.02 1.14 -12.18
CA GLY A 159 -0.84 0.83 -11.37
C GLY A 159 -0.22 2.04 -10.66
N LEU A 160 -0.99 3.11 -10.43
CA LEU A 160 -0.56 4.37 -9.80
C LEU A 160 -0.85 4.43 -8.29
N SER A 161 -0.69 3.30 -7.60
CA SER A 161 -0.97 3.18 -6.15
C SER A 161 -0.04 4.03 -5.27
N SER A 162 1.07 4.55 -5.80
CA SER A 162 1.97 5.45 -5.10
C SER A 162 1.35 6.81 -4.77
N LEU A 163 0.34 7.25 -5.51
CA LEU A 163 -0.36 8.52 -5.25
C LEU A 163 -1.21 8.46 -3.98
N ASP A 164 -1.62 7.27 -3.54
CA ASP A 164 -2.48 7.05 -2.38
C ASP A 164 -1.71 7.01 -1.04
N VAL A 165 -0.41 7.32 -1.05
CA VAL A 165 0.44 7.37 0.16
C VAL A 165 0.39 8.79 0.75
N ASP A 166 -0.24 8.93 1.92
CA ASP A 166 -0.30 10.21 2.65
C ASP A 166 1.05 10.55 3.28
N THR A 167 1.79 11.47 2.67
CA THR A 167 3.09 11.97 3.14
C THR A 167 2.96 13.00 4.28
N THR A 168 1.79 13.63 4.43
CA THR A 168 1.55 14.70 5.43
C THR A 168 1.26 14.14 6.83
N ALA A 169 0.73 12.91 6.90
CA ALA A 169 0.54 12.19 8.16
C ALA A 169 1.88 11.88 8.89
N GLU A 170 3.02 11.94 8.19
CA GLU A 170 4.34 11.76 8.79
C GLU A 170 4.87 13.01 9.53
N GLU A 171 4.39 14.21 9.21
CA GLU A 171 4.83 15.46 9.87
C GLU A 171 3.99 15.84 11.10
N GLY A 172 2.68 15.53 11.09
CA GLY A 172 1.75 15.90 12.17
C GLY A 172 1.57 14.85 13.28
N PHE A 173 2.04 13.62 13.09
CA PHE A 173 1.79 12.54 14.04
C PHE A 173 2.99 11.61 14.17
N ALA A 174 4.12 12.16 14.63
CA ALA A 174 5.19 11.35 15.20
C ALA A 174 4.79 10.93 16.63
N PRO A 175 4.44 9.65 16.90
CA PRO A 175 4.10 9.23 18.25
C PRO A 175 5.39 9.19 19.07
N GLY A 176 5.58 10.21 19.92
CA GLY A 176 6.76 10.33 20.78
C GLY A 176 7.35 11.74 20.95
N ARG A 177 6.71 12.81 20.47
CA ARG A 177 7.27 14.17 20.66
C ARG A 177 6.32 15.30 21.09
N GLY A 178 5.07 14.99 21.44
CA GLY A 178 4.17 15.95 22.05
C GLY A 178 4.01 15.68 23.55
N THR A 179 4.86 16.28 24.39
CA THR A 179 4.38 16.65 25.73
C THR A 179 3.68 18.00 25.58
N ALA A 180 2.57 18.23 26.27
CA ALA A 180 1.79 19.48 26.21
C ALA A 180 2.64 20.75 26.43
N SER A 181 3.83 20.60 27.06
CA SER A 181 4.83 21.64 27.23
C SER A 181 5.48 22.11 25.92
N SER A 182 5.66 21.22 24.94
CA SER A 182 6.29 21.53 23.65
C SER A 182 5.38 22.36 22.73
N GLU A 183 4.08 22.06 22.73
CA GLU A 183 3.07 22.84 21.98
C GLU A 183 2.83 24.20 22.63
N TYR A 184 2.81 24.28 23.96
CA TYR A 184 2.70 25.53 24.70
C TYR A 184 3.89 26.47 24.44
N GLU A 185 5.12 25.95 24.43
CA GLU A 185 6.32 26.76 24.12
C GLU A 185 6.41 27.13 22.63
N ALA A 186 5.94 26.29 21.72
CA ALA A 186 5.87 26.60 20.28
C ALA A 186 4.83 27.69 20.00
N ALA A 187 3.67 27.64 20.64
CA ALA A 187 2.64 28.67 20.57
C ALA A 187 3.12 30.00 21.16
N LYS A 188 3.87 29.97 22.28
CA LYS A 188 4.45 31.17 22.91
C LYS A 188 5.52 31.84 22.02
N ARG A 189 6.29 31.03 21.28
CA ARG A 189 7.29 31.49 20.30
C ARG A 189 6.64 32.01 19.00
N ALA A 190 5.55 31.38 18.54
CA ALA A 190 4.75 31.85 17.40
C ALA A 190 3.97 33.15 17.72
N ALA A 191 3.64 33.38 18.99
CA ALA A 191 3.02 34.61 19.48
C ALA A 191 4.03 35.74 19.78
N GLY A 192 5.32 35.55 19.50
CA GLY A 192 6.34 36.60 19.64
C GLY A 192 6.79 36.90 21.08
N ILE A 193 6.52 36.01 22.05
CA ILE A 193 6.90 36.20 23.46
C ILE A 193 8.28 35.54 23.71
N PRO A 194 9.27 36.24 24.31
CA PRO A 194 10.60 35.66 24.53
C PRO A 194 10.55 34.49 25.53
N ALA A 195 11.07 33.33 25.13
CA ALA A 195 11.29 32.20 26.03
C ALA A 195 12.69 32.33 26.66
N GLU A 196 12.75 32.36 27.98
CA GLU A 196 14.00 32.41 28.76
C GLU A 196 14.84 31.15 28.51
N ASN A 197 16.16 31.33 28.31
CA ASN A 197 17.21 30.33 28.09
C ASN A 197 17.36 29.76 26.66
N SER A 198 17.77 30.62 25.73
CA SER A 198 18.31 30.23 24.43
C SER A 198 19.79 29.82 24.51
N LYS A 199 20.09 28.51 24.50
CA LYS A 199 21.36 28.01 23.95
C LYS A 199 21.15 27.68 22.46
N PRO A 200 22.03 28.12 21.54
CA PRO A 200 21.91 27.78 20.14
C PRO A 200 22.17 26.28 19.94
N ARG A 201 21.24 25.62 19.26
CA ARG A 201 21.36 24.22 18.87
C ARG A 201 22.46 24.12 17.80
N THR A 202 23.58 23.51 18.15
CA THR A 202 24.57 23.04 17.18
C THR A 202 23.92 22.00 16.27
N MET A 203 24.22 22.05 14.99
CA MET A 203 23.72 21.13 13.98
C MET A 203 24.10 19.68 14.33
N ASN A 204 23.17 18.91 14.89
CA ASN A 204 23.28 17.46 14.94
C ASN A 204 22.71 16.89 13.64
N MET A 205 23.57 16.78 12.63
CA MET A 205 23.38 15.86 11.51
C MET A 205 23.36 14.44 12.07
N GLY A 206 22.18 13.80 12.06
CA GLY A 206 22.04 12.41 12.47
C GLY A 206 22.69 11.46 11.45
N PRO A 207 23.30 10.35 11.89
CA PRO A 207 23.92 9.39 10.98
C PRO A 207 22.82 8.63 10.23
N GLY A 208 22.86 8.68 8.89
CA GLY A 208 22.05 7.80 8.03
C GLY A 208 21.15 8.46 6.98
N LYS A 209 21.32 9.74 6.64
CA LYS A 209 20.89 10.23 5.31
C LYS A 209 21.88 9.76 4.26
N GLY A 210 21.83 8.46 3.94
CA GLY A 210 22.50 7.90 2.77
C GLY A 210 21.74 8.31 1.50
N LEU A 211 22.50 8.60 0.45
CA LEU A 211 22.09 9.05 -0.89
C LEU A 211 21.03 8.17 -1.62
N GLY A 212 20.53 7.09 -1.01
CA GLY A 212 19.42 6.27 -1.53
C GLY A 212 18.01 6.74 -1.13
N GLY A 213 17.89 7.69 -0.19
CA GLY A 213 16.62 8.34 0.16
C GLY A 213 16.25 9.53 -0.73
N LEU A 214 17.14 9.89 -1.67
CA LEU A 214 16.98 10.99 -2.61
C LEU A 214 16.57 10.51 -4.01
N LEU A 215 16.16 9.25 -4.15
CA LEU A 215 15.64 8.72 -5.40
C LEU A 215 14.13 8.87 -5.43
N GLY A 216 13.70 9.98 -6.01
CA GLY A 216 12.38 10.13 -6.59
C GLY A 216 12.03 9.10 -7.68
N GLY A 217 12.69 7.94 -7.78
CA GLY A 217 12.39 6.95 -8.81
C GLY A 217 10.91 6.51 -8.86
N ARG A 218 10.18 6.51 -7.73
CA ARG A 218 8.75 6.14 -7.69
C ARG A 218 7.81 7.31 -7.95
N VAL A 219 8.09 8.48 -7.37
CA VAL A 219 7.29 9.70 -7.57
C VAL A 219 7.46 10.22 -9.01
N TYR A 220 8.67 10.18 -9.55
CA TYR A 220 8.95 10.59 -10.92
C TYR A 220 8.40 9.56 -11.92
N ALA A 221 8.49 8.26 -11.67
CA ALA A 221 7.85 7.25 -12.54
C ALA A 221 6.32 7.39 -12.58
N ALA A 222 5.68 7.66 -11.44
CA ALA A 222 4.26 7.99 -11.40
C ALA A 222 3.99 9.28 -12.18
N ARG A 223 4.83 10.31 -12.03
CA ARG A 223 4.67 11.57 -12.78
C ARG A 223 4.80 11.38 -14.29
N PHE A 224 5.75 10.58 -14.79
CA PHE A 224 5.87 10.29 -16.21
C PHE A 224 4.62 9.58 -16.77
N ARG A 225 4.07 8.62 -16.02
CA ARG A 225 2.82 7.95 -16.42
C ARG A 225 1.61 8.89 -16.38
N LEU A 226 1.52 9.74 -15.36
CA LEU A 226 0.49 10.77 -15.26
C LEU A 226 0.58 11.76 -16.41
N ASP A 227 1.80 12.18 -16.78
CA ASP A 227 2.05 13.04 -17.93
C ASP A 227 1.63 12.35 -19.24
N ALA A 228 1.89 11.05 -19.40
CA ALA A 228 1.45 10.27 -20.56
C ALA A 228 -0.09 10.21 -20.67
N LEU A 229 -0.79 9.86 -19.57
CA LEU A 229 -2.25 9.85 -19.53
C LEU A 229 -2.86 11.23 -19.77
N SER A 230 -2.22 12.28 -19.25
CA SER A 230 -2.64 13.67 -19.51
C SER A 230 -2.53 14.02 -20.98
N SER A 231 -1.45 13.56 -21.63
CA SER A 231 -1.20 13.81 -23.06
C SER A 231 -2.21 13.05 -23.92
N GLU A 232 -2.58 11.83 -23.54
CA GLU A 232 -3.62 11.03 -24.22
C GLU A 232 -4.98 11.75 -24.28
N LEU A 233 -5.37 12.48 -23.22
CA LEU A 233 -6.59 13.31 -23.23
C LEU A 233 -6.38 14.63 -23.97
N LEU A 234 -5.28 15.34 -23.68
CA LEU A 234 -5.09 16.74 -24.08
C LEU A 234 -4.60 16.89 -25.53
N ASP A 235 -3.85 15.93 -26.08
CA ASP A 235 -3.37 16.00 -27.47
C ASP A 235 -4.53 15.98 -28.46
N PRO A 236 -5.50 15.03 -28.41
CA PRO A 236 -6.63 15.01 -29.35
C PRO A 236 -7.53 16.25 -29.19
N LEU A 237 -7.68 16.79 -27.98
CA LEU A 237 -8.45 18.00 -27.73
C LEU A 237 -7.73 19.25 -28.26
N SER A 238 -6.41 19.32 -28.12
CA SER A 238 -5.59 20.40 -28.68
C SER A 238 -5.62 20.38 -30.21
N ASP A 239 -5.54 19.20 -30.81
CA ASP A 239 -5.62 19.01 -32.26
C ASP A 239 -7.00 19.37 -32.80
N LEU A 240 -8.07 18.97 -32.09
CA LEU A 240 -9.44 19.34 -32.44
C LEU A 240 -9.68 20.84 -32.32
N LEU A 241 -9.15 21.49 -31.28
CA LEU A 241 -9.28 22.95 -31.08
C LEU A 241 -8.47 23.74 -32.13
N GLY A 242 -7.28 23.24 -32.50
CA GLY A 242 -6.42 23.85 -33.50
C GLY A 242 -6.06 25.31 -33.21
N ARG A 243 -6.54 26.22 -34.08
CA ARG A 243 -6.40 27.69 -33.95
C ARG A 243 -7.74 28.39 -33.72
N HIS A 244 -8.80 27.64 -33.48
CA HIS A 244 -10.16 28.15 -33.41
C HIS A 244 -10.57 28.39 -31.96
N ASP A 245 -11.65 29.16 -31.80
CA ASP A 245 -12.16 29.52 -30.48
C ASP A 245 -13.02 28.43 -29.83
N TYR A 246 -13.54 27.48 -30.61
CA TYR A 246 -14.42 26.38 -30.17
C TYR A 246 -14.08 25.08 -30.90
N LEU A 247 -14.39 23.92 -30.31
CA LEU A 247 -13.97 22.59 -30.79
C LEU A 247 -14.50 22.25 -32.20
N PHE A 248 -15.69 22.72 -32.56
CA PHE A 248 -16.25 22.53 -33.90
C PHE A 248 -16.14 23.75 -34.82
N HIS A 249 -15.29 24.72 -34.47
CA HIS A 249 -14.96 25.88 -35.29
C HIS A 249 -16.14 26.81 -35.61
N GLY A 250 -17.22 26.75 -34.83
CA GLY A 250 -18.37 27.64 -34.97
C GLY A 250 -18.16 29.02 -34.33
N GLU A 251 -19.09 29.94 -34.52
CA GLU A 251 -19.10 31.25 -33.84
C GLU A 251 -19.67 31.19 -32.41
N HIS A 252 -20.28 30.06 -32.04
CA HIS A 252 -20.95 29.83 -30.76
C HIS A 252 -20.50 28.50 -30.14
N PRO A 253 -20.52 28.37 -28.80
CA PRO A 253 -20.22 27.11 -28.12
C PRO A 253 -21.27 26.05 -28.45
N SER A 254 -20.82 24.86 -28.78
CA SER A 254 -21.65 23.66 -28.98
C SER A 254 -21.91 22.93 -27.66
N SER A 255 -22.80 21.94 -27.68
CA SER A 255 -23.00 21.08 -26.50
C SER A 255 -21.72 20.32 -26.09
N LEU A 256 -20.85 19.99 -27.04
CA LEU A 256 -19.55 19.37 -26.74
C LEU A 256 -18.64 20.32 -25.98
N ASP A 257 -18.64 21.62 -26.34
CA ASP A 257 -17.85 22.63 -25.64
C ASP A 257 -18.31 22.78 -24.18
N CYS A 258 -19.62 22.67 -23.91
CA CYS A 258 -20.16 22.64 -22.55
C CYS A 258 -19.67 21.43 -21.75
N LEU A 259 -19.66 20.23 -22.35
CA LEU A 259 -19.15 19.03 -21.70
C LEU A 259 -17.64 19.08 -21.45
N ALA A 260 -16.88 19.48 -22.47
CA ALA A 260 -15.44 19.67 -22.38
C ALA A 260 -15.10 20.69 -21.29
N LEU A 261 -15.87 21.79 -21.17
CA LEU A 261 -15.70 22.75 -20.08
C LEU A 261 -15.89 22.08 -18.72
N GLY A 262 -16.92 21.25 -18.53
CA GLY A 262 -17.16 20.57 -17.26
C GLY A 262 -15.98 19.72 -16.80
N TYR A 263 -15.46 18.86 -17.68
CA TYR A 263 -14.29 18.04 -17.40
C TYR A 263 -13.02 18.86 -17.20
N LEU A 264 -12.66 19.72 -18.16
CA LEU A 264 -11.42 20.51 -18.12
C LEU A 264 -11.40 21.50 -16.95
N SER A 265 -12.56 22.02 -16.52
CA SER A 265 -12.64 22.90 -15.36
C SER A 265 -12.24 22.19 -14.08
N LEU A 266 -12.64 20.93 -13.88
CA LEU A 266 -12.21 20.12 -12.74
C LEU A 266 -10.74 19.69 -12.81
N LEU A 267 -10.14 19.66 -14.00
CA LEU A 267 -8.70 19.41 -14.14
C LEU A 267 -7.86 20.66 -13.80
N TYR A 268 -8.42 21.86 -13.98
CA TYR A 268 -7.68 23.11 -13.93
C TYR A 268 -7.93 23.99 -12.70
N TYR A 269 -9.18 24.15 -12.26
CA TYR A 269 -9.54 25.09 -11.19
C TYR A 269 -9.31 24.61 -9.75
N PRO A 270 -9.42 23.31 -9.41
CA PRO A 270 -9.20 22.86 -8.04
C PRO A 270 -7.81 23.23 -7.51
N ALA A 271 -7.75 23.98 -6.41
CA ALA A 271 -6.52 24.28 -5.69
C ALA A 271 -6.09 23.08 -4.85
N VAL A 272 -5.38 22.15 -5.49
CA VAL A 272 -4.89 20.91 -4.86
C VAL A 272 -3.40 21.02 -4.51
N PRO A 273 -2.93 20.40 -3.41
CA PRO A 273 -1.51 20.37 -3.04
C PRO A 273 -0.60 19.80 -4.14
N GLN A 274 -0.99 18.68 -4.74
CA GLN A 274 -0.29 18.08 -5.87
C GLN A 274 -0.95 18.52 -7.19
N ALA A 275 -0.60 19.71 -7.67
CA ALA A 275 -1.19 20.37 -8.84
C ALA A 275 -0.63 19.90 -10.20
N TRP A 276 -0.26 18.62 -10.32
CA TRP A 276 0.45 18.10 -11.49
C TRP A 276 -0.30 18.30 -12.81
N LEU A 277 -1.62 18.19 -12.80
CA LEU A 277 -2.44 18.34 -13.99
C LEU A 277 -2.61 19.80 -14.40
N GLN A 278 -2.79 20.69 -13.42
CA GLN A 278 -2.85 22.13 -13.64
C GLN A 278 -1.52 22.64 -14.22
N GLU A 279 -0.39 22.20 -13.65
CA GLU A 279 0.95 22.49 -14.17
C GLU A 279 1.11 22.02 -15.61
N THR A 280 0.67 20.80 -15.94
CA THR A 280 0.76 20.25 -17.30
C THR A 280 -0.08 21.06 -18.30
N ILE A 281 -1.29 21.47 -17.93
CA ILE A 281 -2.14 22.32 -18.79
C ILE A 281 -1.48 23.69 -19.01
N GLN A 282 -0.95 24.32 -17.97
CA GLN A 282 -0.30 25.64 -18.06
C GLN A 282 1.01 25.60 -18.86
N THR A 283 1.81 24.55 -18.69
CA THR A 283 3.14 24.45 -19.31
C THR A 283 3.10 23.91 -20.73
N LYS A 284 2.36 22.81 -20.98
CA LYS A 284 2.35 22.12 -22.28
C LYS A 284 1.18 22.56 -23.17
N TYR A 285 0.03 22.96 -22.61
CA TYR A 285 -1.20 23.24 -23.36
C TYR A 285 -1.81 24.63 -23.10
N PRO A 286 -1.08 25.74 -23.32
CA PRO A 286 -1.57 27.09 -23.04
C PRO A 286 -2.82 27.47 -23.86
N ARG A 287 -3.04 26.82 -25.01
CA ARG A 287 -4.25 27.03 -25.83
C ARG A 287 -5.50 26.48 -25.16
N ILE A 288 -5.38 25.30 -24.53
CA ILE A 288 -6.48 24.68 -23.78
C ILE A 288 -6.78 25.54 -22.55
N GLU A 289 -5.77 26.04 -21.86
CA GLU A 289 -5.96 26.99 -20.75
C GLU A 289 -6.74 28.24 -21.20
N ALA A 290 -6.34 28.86 -22.32
CA ALA A 290 -7.02 30.03 -22.86
C ALA A 290 -8.47 29.71 -23.26
N TYR A 291 -8.71 28.53 -23.83
CA TYR A 291 -10.04 28.03 -24.18
C TYR A 291 -10.94 27.84 -22.95
N VAL A 292 -10.45 27.16 -21.90
CA VAL A 292 -11.19 26.93 -20.65
C VAL A 292 -11.53 28.26 -19.99
N ARG A 293 -10.55 29.17 -19.84
CA ARG A 293 -10.77 30.50 -19.26
C ARG A 293 -11.76 31.34 -20.08
N ARG A 294 -11.68 31.29 -21.41
CA ARG A 294 -12.61 31.98 -22.31
C ARG A 294 -14.03 31.44 -22.15
N LEU A 295 -14.21 30.13 -22.20
CA LEU A 295 -15.52 29.51 -22.04
C LEU A 295 -16.12 29.78 -20.65
N HIS A 296 -15.32 29.67 -19.60
CA HIS A 296 -15.73 30.02 -18.25
C HIS A 296 -16.20 31.50 -18.16
N LYS A 297 -15.47 32.41 -18.81
CA LYS A 297 -15.87 33.84 -18.89
C LYS A 297 -17.15 34.04 -19.71
N VAL A 298 -17.35 33.31 -20.80
CA VAL A 298 -18.54 33.44 -21.66
C VAL A 298 -19.79 32.89 -20.96
N LEU A 299 -19.66 31.73 -20.30
CA LEU A 299 -20.80 30.99 -19.74
C LEU A 299 -21.11 31.41 -18.29
N PHE A 300 -20.09 31.68 -17.47
CA PHE A 300 -20.24 32.01 -16.05
C PHE A 300 -19.79 33.44 -15.69
N ARG A 301 -19.33 34.26 -16.65
CA ARG A 301 -18.83 35.65 -16.43
C ARG A 301 -17.78 35.77 -15.32
N ASN A 302 -17.00 34.70 -15.07
CA ASN A 302 -16.03 34.60 -13.98
C ASN A 302 -16.63 34.77 -12.57
N GLU A 303 -17.90 34.45 -12.38
CA GLU A 303 -18.50 34.40 -11.05
C GLU A 303 -17.99 33.16 -10.31
N GLU A 304 -17.28 33.35 -9.19
CA GLU A 304 -16.89 32.25 -8.30
C GLU A 304 -18.07 31.86 -7.40
N VAL A 305 -18.60 30.65 -7.61
CA VAL A 305 -19.73 30.16 -6.81
C VAL A 305 -19.23 29.69 -5.45
N LYS A 306 -19.46 30.49 -4.40
CA LYS A 306 -19.09 30.14 -3.03
C LYS A 306 -20.11 29.17 -2.40
N PRO A 307 -19.68 28.03 -1.82
CA PRO A 307 -20.59 27.05 -1.22
C PRO A 307 -21.46 27.61 -0.09
N ALA A 308 -20.90 28.50 0.74
CA ALA A 308 -21.63 29.13 1.84
C ALA A 308 -22.86 29.92 1.37
N HIS A 309 -22.78 30.56 0.20
CA HIS A 309 -23.89 31.33 -0.35
C HIS A 309 -25.02 30.40 -0.80
N VAL A 310 -24.69 29.33 -1.54
CA VAL A 310 -25.68 28.34 -2.00
C VAL A 310 -26.30 27.58 -0.82
N TRP A 311 -25.53 27.28 0.22
CA TRP A 311 -26.05 26.68 1.45
C TRP A 311 -27.08 27.58 2.17
N SER A 312 -26.84 28.89 2.21
CA SER A 312 -27.80 29.84 2.81
C SER A 312 -29.13 29.92 2.03
N ILE A 313 -29.05 29.82 0.70
CA ILE A 313 -30.23 29.78 -0.18
C ILE A 313 -30.97 28.45 -0.03
N SER A 314 -30.25 27.32 -0.02
CA SER A 314 -30.85 25.98 0.08
C SER A 314 -31.55 25.74 1.42
N THR A 315 -31.05 26.35 2.50
CA THR A 315 -31.64 26.30 3.85
C THR A 315 -32.74 27.32 4.10
N GLY A 316 -33.04 28.20 3.14
CA GLY A 316 -34.08 29.24 3.27
C GLY A 316 -33.74 30.36 4.25
N THR A 317 -32.46 30.51 4.64
CA THR A 317 -32.01 31.54 5.60
C THR A 317 -31.71 32.89 4.92
N ALA A 318 -31.54 32.89 3.60
CA ALA A 318 -31.32 34.10 2.80
C ALA A 318 -32.24 34.13 1.57
N GLU A 319 -32.82 35.29 1.27
CA GLU A 319 -33.56 35.54 0.03
C GLU A 319 -32.62 35.60 -1.18
N ARG A 320 -33.12 35.26 -2.38
CA ARG A 320 -32.39 35.41 -3.64
C ARG A 320 -31.82 36.82 -3.74
N LYS A 321 -30.50 36.96 -3.69
CA LYS A 321 -29.86 38.19 -4.17
C LYS A 321 -30.01 38.24 -5.69
N HIS A 322 -30.51 39.35 -6.21
CA HIS A 322 -30.58 39.63 -7.65
C HIS A 322 -29.20 39.70 -8.34
N ASP A 323 -28.11 39.57 -7.58
CA ASP A 323 -26.72 39.72 -8.02
C ASP A 323 -26.04 38.42 -8.48
N THR A 324 -26.62 37.23 -8.26
CA THR A 324 -26.03 35.96 -8.74
C THR A 324 -26.63 35.52 -10.07
N LEU A 325 -25.78 35.18 -11.04
CA LEU A 325 -26.21 34.85 -12.42
C LEU A 325 -26.96 33.51 -12.52
N LEU A 326 -26.67 32.58 -11.61
CA LEU A 326 -27.26 31.24 -11.62
C LEU A 326 -28.54 31.20 -10.76
N PRO A 327 -29.65 30.64 -11.28
CA PRO A 327 -30.96 30.68 -10.61
C PRO A 327 -31.11 29.61 -9.52
N TRP A 328 -30.28 29.68 -8.47
CA TRP A 328 -30.40 28.78 -7.32
C TRP A 328 -31.79 28.88 -6.67
N ALA A 329 -32.37 27.73 -6.32
CA ALA A 329 -33.64 27.61 -5.61
C ALA A 329 -33.43 26.95 -4.24
N ALA A 330 -34.26 27.37 -3.28
CA ALA A 330 -34.35 26.71 -1.98
C ALA A 330 -34.94 25.31 -2.15
N GLN A 331 -34.40 24.34 -1.41
CA GLN A 331 -34.99 23.00 -1.40
C GLN A 331 -36.19 23.03 -0.44
N PRO A 332 -37.37 22.48 -0.80
CA PRO A 332 -38.48 22.32 0.12
C PRO A 332 -38.19 21.19 1.12
N ARG A 333 -37.27 21.40 2.08
CA ARG A 333 -36.94 20.41 3.12
C ARG A 333 -37.69 20.71 4.41
N THR A 334 -38.56 19.79 4.83
CA THR A 334 -39.07 19.75 6.21
C THR A 334 -38.08 19.00 7.11
N LEU A 335 -37.92 19.41 8.38
CA LEU A 335 -37.03 18.74 9.36
C LEU A 335 -37.25 17.21 9.45
N ALA A 336 -38.48 16.74 9.21
CA ALA A 336 -38.85 15.33 9.17
C ALA A 336 -38.12 14.55 8.05
N SER A 337 -37.88 15.17 6.89
CA SER A 337 -37.19 14.54 5.75
C SER A 337 -35.72 14.20 6.07
N ASN A 338 -35.03 15.04 6.85
CA ASN A 338 -33.64 14.80 7.25
C ASN A 338 -33.51 13.67 8.26
N ALA A 339 -34.46 13.56 9.21
CA ALA A 339 -34.49 12.47 10.18
C ALA A 339 -34.76 11.11 9.50
N LEU A 340 -35.68 11.08 8.53
CA LEU A 340 -35.97 9.88 7.74
C LEU A 340 -34.82 9.50 6.78
N ALA A 341 -34.12 10.49 6.21
CA ALA A 341 -32.95 10.23 5.38
C ALA A 341 -31.77 9.70 6.21
N ALA A 342 -31.53 10.29 7.39
CA ALA A 342 -30.49 9.83 8.31
C ALA A 342 -30.77 8.42 8.84
N SER A 343 -32.02 8.08 9.18
CA SER A 343 -32.36 6.74 9.65
C SER A 343 -32.19 5.67 8.55
N ARG A 344 -32.49 6.00 7.28
CA ARG A 344 -32.23 5.12 6.12
C ARG A 344 -30.74 4.90 5.88
N GLU A 345 -29.91 5.95 5.97
CA GLU A 345 -28.44 5.81 5.84
C GLU A 345 -27.85 5.00 7.00
N ILE A 346 -28.32 5.21 8.23
CA ILE A 346 -27.91 4.40 9.39
C ILE A 346 -28.30 2.93 9.18
N LEU A 347 -29.48 2.65 8.60
CA LEU A 347 -29.90 1.30 8.27
C LEU A 347 -29.05 0.67 7.15
N GLU A 348 -28.63 1.44 6.14
CA GLU A 348 -27.69 0.97 5.10
C GLU A 348 -26.31 0.66 5.69
N ILE A 349 -25.82 1.46 6.64
CA ILE A 349 -24.57 1.20 7.37
C ILE A 349 -24.71 -0.07 8.23
N LEU A 350 -25.83 -0.24 8.95
CA LEU A 350 -26.11 -1.45 9.72
C LEU A 350 -26.22 -2.69 8.82
N GLY A 351 -26.79 -2.56 7.62
CA GLY A 351 -26.89 -3.62 6.62
C GLY A 351 -25.54 -4.10 6.07
N LYS A 352 -24.48 -3.30 6.21
CA LYS A 352 -23.09 -3.66 5.84
C LYS A 352 -22.32 -4.33 6.99
N MET A 353 -22.96 -4.57 8.14
CA MET A 353 -22.37 -5.41 9.18
C MET A 353 -22.39 -6.88 8.75
N PRO A 354 -21.29 -7.64 8.96
CA PRO A 354 -21.06 -8.97 8.40
C PRO A 354 -22.10 -10.04 8.78
N LEU A 355 -22.96 -9.77 9.77
CA LEU A 355 -24.03 -10.66 10.22
C LEU A 355 -25.43 -10.28 9.68
N VAL A 356 -25.60 -9.03 9.21
CA VAL A 356 -26.88 -8.49 8.70
C VAL A 356 -26.91 -8.52 7.17
N SER A 357 -25.75 -8.35 6.51
CA SER A 357 -25.62 -8.43 5.04
C SER A 357 -26.02 -9.80 4.48
N ALA A 358 -25.88 -10.87 5.27
CA ALA A 358 -26.30 -12.22 4.93
C ALA A 358 -27.83 -12.41 4.91
N LEU A 359 -28.59 -11.52 5.58
CA LEU A 359 -30.05 -11.57 5.66
C LEU A 359 -30.76 -10.60 4.70
N VAL A 360 -30.04 -9.60 4.16
CA VAL A 360 -30.63 -8.50 3.36
C VAL A 360 -30.14 -8.47 1.90
N GLY A 361 -29.18 -9.33 1.53
CA GLY A 361 -28.62 -9.41 0.16
C GLY A 361 -29.50 -10.13 -0.86
N GLY A 362 -30.69 -9.61 -1.16
CA GLY A 362 -31.46 -10.01 -2.35
C GLY A 362 -31.09 -9.14 -3.55
N HIS A 363 -30.15 -9.58 -4.38
CA HIS A 363 -29.87 -8.94 -5.67
C HIS A 363 -30.95 -9.32 -6.70
N THR A 364 -31.78 -8.36 -7.10
CA THR A 364 -32.49 -8.39 -8.39
C THR A 364 -31.53 -7.92 -9.48
N VAL A 365 -30.91 -8.86 -10.17
CA VAL A 365 -30.26 -8.61 -11.47
C VAL A 365 -31.32 -8.79 -12.54
N VAL A 366 -31.78 -7.69 -13.15
CA VAL A 366 -32.54 -7.76 -14.40
C VAL A 366 -31.53 -7.70 -15.54
N VAL A 367 -31.26 -8.87 -16.14
CA VAL A 367 -30.50 -8.99 -17.38
C VAL A 367 -31.38 -8.49 -18.53
N SER A 368 -30.95 -7.43 -19.22
CA SER A 368 -31.51 -7.04 -20.52
C SER A 368 -31.08 -8.07 -21.57
N ALA A 369 -32.06 -8.64 -22.27
CA ALA A 369 -31.83 -9.63 -23.33
C ALA A 369 -31.18 -9.00 -24.58
N PRO A 370 -30.15 -9.61 -25.19
CA PRO A 370 -29.71 -9.27 -26.54
C PRO A 370 -30.50 -10.07 -27.59
N LEU A 371 -30.87 -9.38 -28.67
CA LEU A 371 -31.53 -9.92 -29.86
C LEU A 371 -30.57 -10.76 -30.72
N ASP A 372 -31.15 -11.80 -31.34
CA ASP A 372 -30.53 -12.77 -32.24
C ASP A 372 -29.73 -12.17 -33.41
N ALA A 373 -28.51 -12.68 -33.63
CA ALA A 373 -27.93 -12.77 -34.98
C ALA A 373 -26.83 -13.86 -35.10
N SER A 374 -27.16 -14.87 -35.92
CA SER A 374 -26.31 -15.64 -36.83
C SER A 374 -25.30 -16.68 -36.32
N LYS A 375 -25.62 -17.94 -36.61
CA LYS A 375 -24.81 -19.16 -36.44
C LYS A 375 -23.53 -19.12 -37.27
N ARG A 376 -22.37 -19.39 -36.64
CA ARG A 376 -21.23 -20.06 -37.28
C ARG A 376 -20.61 -21.12 -36.36
N VAL A 377 -20.50 -22.30 -36.95
CA VAL A 377 -19.82 -23.56 -36.67
C VAL A 377 -18.94 -23.65 -35.41
N THR A 378 -19.24 -24.69 -34.63
CA THR A 378 -18.58 -25.20 -33.43
C THR A 378 -17.21 -25.83 -33.73
N SER A 379 -16.18 -25.45 -32.96
CA SER A 379 -14.97 -26.25 -32.75
C SER A 379 -14.95 -26.71 -31.29
N GLU A 380 -14.87 -28.02 -31.10
CA GLU A 380 -14.84 -28.67 -29.79
C GLU A 380 -13.48 -28.50 -29.10
N LEU A 381 -13.41 -27.77 -27.97
CA LEU A 381 -12.43 -27.98 -26.89
C LEU A 381 -12.97 -27.38 -25.56
N PRO A 382 -12.58 -27.93 -24.39
CA PRO A 382 -13.29 -27.72 -23.12
C PRO A 382 -12.91 -26.41 -22.41
N SER A 383 -13.89 -25.82 -21.73
CA SER A 383 -13.84 -24.58 -20.96
C SER A 383 -12.91 -24.58 -19.72
N PRO A 384 -12.50 -23.40 -19.21
CA PRO A 384 -11.45 -23.18 -18.18
C PRO A 384 -11.81 -23.62 -16.75
N LEU A 385 -12.65 -24.63 -16.61
CA LEU A 385 -12.98 -25.29 -15.33
C LEU A 385 -12.06 -26.49 -15.03
N LEU A 386 -11.20 -26.89 -15.97
CA LEU A 386 -10.27 -28.01 -15.78
C LEU A 386 -9.03 -27.67 -14.94
N VAL A 387 -8.68 -26.39 -14.78
CA VAL A 387 -7.50 -25.99 -13.97
C VAL A 387 -7.79 -26.08 -12.47
N ASN A 388 -9.04 -25.85 -12.04
CA ASN A 388 -9.43 -25.98 -10.63
C ASN A 388 -9.80 -27.41 -10.20
N THR A 389 -9.91 -28.36 -11.12
CA THR A 389 -10.29 -29.75 -10.80
C THR A 389 -9.10 -30.72 -10.69
N LEU A 390 -7.89 -30.31 -11.05
CA LEU A 390 -6.68 -31.14 -10.90
C LEU A 390 -5.87 -30.87 -9.60
N LEU A 391 -6.21 -29.85 -8.81
CA LEU A 391 -5.50 -29.52 -7.56
C LEU A 391 -6.44 -29.52 -6.32
N GLY A 392 -7.51 -30.32 -6.38
CA GLY A 392 -8.38 -30.60 -5.24
C GLY A 392 -7.81 -31.71 -4.35
N SER A 393 -7.40 -31.35 -3.14
CA SER A 393 -6.82 -32.22 -2.09
C SER A 393 -5.56 -32.98 -2.50
N ARG A 394 -4.41 -32.31 -2.41
CA ARG A 394 -3.10 -32.98 -2.42
C ARG A 394 -3.03 -34.02 -1.29
N ALA A 395 -2.59 -35.23 -1.63
CA ALA A 395 -2.14 -36.19 -0.63
C ALA A 395 -0.97 -35.61 0.16
N PRO A 396 -0.84 -35.91 1.47
CA PRO A 396 0.26 -35.38 2.28
C PRO A 396 1.60 -35.83 1.69
N THR A 397 2.47 -34.86 1.39
CA THR A 397 3.84 -35.09 0.89
C THR A 397 4.60 -36.01 1.87
N ALA A 398 5.56 -36.83 1.40
CA ALA A 398 6.34 -37.72 2.27
C ALA A 398 7.01 -36.97 3.46
N SER A 399 7.42 -35.71 3.25
CA SER A 399 7.91 -34.79 4.29
C SER A 399 6.83 -34.34 5.28
N GLN A 400 5.59 -34.12 4.83
CA GLN A 400 4.44 -33.75 5.67
C GLN A 400 3.94 -34.94 6.52
N ILE A 401 4.17 -36.17 6.06
CA ILE A 401 3.91 -37.39 6.84
C ILE A 401 4.94 -37.55 7.98
N GLN A 402 6.21 -37.18 7.74
CA GLN A 402 7.27 -37.24 8.75
C GLN A 402 7.15 -36.11 9.80
N SER A 403 6.68 -34.93 9.40
CA SER A 403 6.42 -33.80 10.29
C SER A 403 5.09 -33.12 9.92
N PRO A 404 4.06 -33.16 10.79
CA PRO A 404 2.75 -32.60 10.48
C PRO A 404 2.83 -31.09 10.27
N PRO A 405 2.03 -30.52 9.34
CA PRO A 405 2.05 -29.09 9.06
C PRO A 405 1.63 -28.28 10.30
N PRO A 406 2.30 -27.15 10.59
CA PRO A 406 1.89 -26.29 11.69
C PRO A 406 0.53 -25.63 11.38
N PRO A 407 -0.16 -25.12 12.42
CA PRO A 407 -1.34 -24.29 12.18
C PRO A 407 -0.99 -23.08 11.32
N SER A 408 -1.95 -22.63 10.51
CA SER A 408 -1.79 -21.48 9.62
C SER A 408 -1.31 -20.25 10.37
N SER A 409 -0.47 -19.45 9.72
CA SER A 409 0.17 -18.30 10.37
C SER A 409 -0.84 -17.35 11.02
N SER A 410 -0.47 -16.84 12.20
CA SER A 410 -1.23 -15.91 13.05
C SER A 410 -1.58 -14.58 12.38
N THR A 411 -1.04 -14.30 11.20
CA THR A 411 -1.35 -13.16 10.34
C THR A 411 -2.41 -13.45 9.27
N LYS A 412 -2.71 -14.73 9.01
CA LYS A 412 -3.77 -15.17 8.09
C LYS A 412 -5.15 -15.24 8.79
N ALA A 413 -5.20 -15.59 10.07
CA ALA A 413 -6.44 -15.57 10.87
C ALA A 413 -6.76 -14.15 11.39
N GLY A 414 -7.86 -13.55 10.92
CA GLY A 414 -8.39 -12.29 11.45
C GLY A 414 -8.21 -11.04 10.57
N ARG A 415 -8.17 -11.17 9.24
CA ARG A 415 -8.20 -10.03 8.32
C ARG A 415 -9.62 -9.44 8.23
N PHE A 416 -9.97 -8.59 9.21
CA PHE A 416 -11.22 -7.82 9.20
C PHE A 416 -11.07 -6.38 8.64
N PHE A 417 -9.86 -5.94 8.25
CA PHE A 417 -9.63 -4.65 7.59
C PHE A 417 -8.41 -4.68 6.65
N GLY A 418 -8.60 -4.32 5.37
CA GLY A 418 -7.60 -3.73 4.45
C GLY A 418 -6.37 -4.58 4.03
N LYS A 419 -6.31 -4.95 2.74
CA LYS A 419 -5.14 -5.55 2.06
C LYS A 419 -4.06 -4.50 1.70
N ALA A 420 -3.50 -3.76 2.67
CA ALA A 420 -2.39 -2.82 2.41
C ALA A 420 -1.19 -3.07 3.33
N ASN A 421 -0.03 -3.34 2.73
CA ASN A 421 1.24 -3.57 3.42
C ASN A 421 1.98 -2.23 3.64
N ILE A 422 1.64 -1.52 4.71
CA ILE A 422 2.35 -0.29 5.11
C ILE A 422 3.43 -0.63 6.15
N GLY A 423 4.70 -0.41 5.78
CA GLY A 423 5.77 -0.05 6.71
C GLY A 423 6.73 -1.15 7.18
N HIS A 424 7.67 -1.57 6.32
CA HIS A 424 8.85 -2.34 6.74
C HIS A 424 9.92 -1.44 7.42
N THR A 425 9.98 -0.15 7.08
CA THR A 425 11.01 0.81 7.54
C THR A 425 10.60 1.67 8.74
N PHE A 426 9.31 2.01 8.89
CA PHE A 426 8.83 2.84 10.01
C PHE A 426 8.68 2.09 11.34
N ARG A 427 8.55 0.76 11.31
CA ARG A 427 8.27 -0.03 12.51
C ARG A 427 9.50 -0.34 13.37
N HIS A 428 10.72 -0.19 12.86
CA HIS A 428 11.93 -0.55 13.61
C HIS A 428 12.26 0.44 14.73
N LYS A 429 11.97 1.74 14.52
CA LYS A 429 12.40 2.83 15.43
C LYS A 429 11.52 3.04 16.68
N SER A 430 10.33 2.43 16.73
CA SER A 430 9.38 2.50 17.85
C SER A 430 9.31 1.22 18.68
N ALA A 431 10.26 0.28 18.50
CA ALA A 431 10.29 -0.99 19.20
C ALA A 431 11.13 -0.89 20.48
N GLY A 432 10.56 -1.19 21.64
CA GLY A 432 11.28 -1.25 22.93
C GLY A 432 11.21 0.02 23.80
N ALA A 433 10.51 1.08 23.38
CA ALA A 433 10.35 2.30 24.18
C ALA A 433 9.47 2.11 25.43
N PHE A 434 8.53 1.16 25.39
CA PHE A 434 7.60 0.86 26.49
C PHE A 434 7.59 -0.64 26.77
N GLY A 435 8.58 -1.10 27.53
CA GLY A 435 8.70 -2.47 27.99
C GLY A 435 9.82 -2.57 29.03
N PRO A 436 9.78 -3.59 29.90
CA PRO A 436 10.79 -3.73 30.94
C PRO A 436 12.17 -3.94 30.32
N ASP A 437 13.22 -3.38 30.92
CA ASP A 437 14.52 -3.12 30.30
C ASP A 437 15.18 -4.36 29.70
N LEU A 438 15.03 -5.53 30.34
CA LEU A 438 15.60 -6.79 29.86
C LEU A 438 14.96 -7.27 28.54
N ALA A 439 13.65 -7.09 28.39
CA ALA A 439 12.89 -7.62 27.25
C ALA A 439 12.93 -6.71 26.01
N LYS A 440 13.55 -5.51 26.10
CA LYS A 440 13.54 -4.51 25.02
C LYS A 440 14.20 -5.02 23.74
N LYS A 441 15.38 -5.63 23.86
CA LYS A 441 16.16 -6.16 22.71
C LYS A 441 15.40 -7.27 22.01
N LEU A 442 14.86 -8.23 22.77
CA LEU A 442 14.13 -9.35 22.20
C LEU A 442 12.77 -8.92 21.62
N SER A 443 12.13 -7.90 22.20
CA SER A 443 10.91 -7.29 21.65
C SER A 443 11.16 -6.62 20.31
N GLN A 444 12.31 -5.98 20.13
CA GLN A 444 12.73 -5.42 18.85
C GLN A 444 12.93 -6.53 17.81
N LEU A 445 13.65 -7.60 18.16
CA LEU A 445 13.85 -8.75 17.28
C LEU A 445 12.52 -9.38 16.84
N VAL A 446 11.62 -9.71 17.78
CA VAL A 446 10.30 -10.29 17.46
C VAL A 446 9.49 -9.42 16.49
N LYS A 447 9.61 -8.09 16.60
CA LYS A 447 8.93 -7.15 15.71
C LYS A 447 9.58 -7.11 14.32
N MET A 448 10.91 -7.19 14.24
CA MET A 448 11.63 -7.33 12.97
C MET A 448 11.25 -8.62 12.26
N GLU A 449 11.26 -9.74 12.98
CA GLU A 449 10.87 -11.06 12.45
C GLU A 449 9.43 -11.07 11.92
N LYS A 450 8.51 -10.36 12.60
CA LYS A 450 7.15 -10.16 12.11
C LYS A 450 7.11 -9.40 10.78
N ASN A 451 8.00 -8.43 10.57
CA ASN A 451 8.06 -7.68 9.33
C ASN A 451 8.63 -8.53 8.20
N VAL A 452 9.70 -9.29 8.46
CA VAL A 452 10.28 -10.24 7.49
C VAL A 452 9.23 -11.23 7.01
N MET A 453 8.49 -11.83 7.93
CA MET A 453 7.40 -12.76 7.60
C MET A 453 6.32 -12.12 6.71
N ARG A 454 5.92 -10.87 6.98
CA ARG A 454 4.95 -10.15 6.12
C ARG A 454 5.48 -9.84 4.73
N SER A 455 6.78 -9.60 4.61
CA SER A 455 7.43 -9.42 3.31
C SER A 455 7.46 -10.74 2.54
N MET A 456 7.72 -11.86 3.21
CA MET A 456 7.64 -13.20 2.59
C MET A 456 6.21 -13.53 2.13
N GLU A 457 5.17 -13.21 2.92
CA GLU A 457 3.74 -13.35 2.51
C GLU A 457 3.36 -12.49 1.29
N LEU A 458 4.08 -11.38 1.07
CA LEU A 458 3.86 -10.56 -0.11
C LEU A 458 4.53 -11.20 -1.31
N VAL A 459 5.80 -11.59 -1.17
CA VAL A 459 6.56 -12.25 -2.24
C VAL A 459 5.83 -13.49 -2.74
N SER A 460 5.27 -14.33 -1.85
CA SER A 460 4.52 -15.53 -2.27
C SER A 460 3.33 -15.20 -3.16
N ARG A 461 2.52 -14.19 -2.78
CA ARG A 461 1.35 -13.75 -3.56
C ARG A 461 1.72 -13.11 -4.89
N GLU A 462 2.67 -12.19 -4.87
CA GLU A 462 3.13 -11.52 -6.11
C GLU A 462 3.73 -12.54 -7.07
N ARG A 463 4.44 -13.56 -6.57
CA ARG A 463 5.01 -14.63 -7.39
C ARG A 463 3.93 -15.49 -8.05
N MET A 464 2.82 -15.78 -7.36
CA MET A 464 1.65 -16.46 -7.94
C MET A 464 0.98 -15.62 -9.03
N GLU A 465 0.86 -14.30 -8.84
CA GLU A 465 0.32 -13.39 -9.85
C GLU A 465 1.24 -13.29 -11.07
N VAL A 466 2.56 -13.21 -10.86
CA VAL A 466 3.56 -13.24 -11.95
C VAL A 466 3.46 -14.53 -12.76
N ALA A 467 3.26 -15.68 -12.12
CA ALA A 467 3.07 -16.96 -12.80
C ALA A 467 1.86 -16.94 -13.75
N GLN A 468 0.72 -16.38 -13.30
CA GLN A 468 -0.49 -16.27 -14.11
C GLN A 468 -0.29 -15.32 -15.30
N GLN A 469 0.33 -14.16 -15.06
CA GLN A 469 0.59 -13.19 -16.13
C GLN A 469 1.57 -13.74 -17.18
N LEU A 470 2.56 -14.54 -16.77
CA LEU A 470 3.50 -15.19 -17.70
C LEU A 470 2.79 -16.15 -18.65
N SER A 471 1.89 -16.99 -18.13
CA SER A 471 1.10 -17.94 -18.93
C SER A 471 0.16 -17.22 -19.91
N ILE A 472 -0.55 -16.17 -19.45
CA ILE A 472 -1.46 -15.36 -20.30
C ILE A 472 -0.70 -14.66 -21.44
N TRP A 473 0.47 -14.09 -21.14
CA TRP A 473 1.30 -13.47 -22.18
C TRP A 473 1.80 -14.50 -23.21
N GLY A 474 2.17 -15.68 -22.73
CA GLY A 474 2.61 -16.81 -23.54
C GLY A 474 1.59 -17.31 -24.55
N GLU A 475 0.30 -17.32 -24.18
CA GLU A 475 -0.80 -17.79 -25.03
C GLU A 475 -0.91 -17.02 -26.36
N ALA A 476 -0.47 -15.77 -26.40
CA ALA A 476 -0.49 -14.95 -27.61
C ALA A 476 0.76 -15.10 -28.51
N CYS A 477 1.72 -15.94 -28.12
CA CYS A 477 2.99 -16.16 -28.82
C CYS A 477 2.95 -17.40 -29.73
N ASP A 478 4.11 -17.78 -30.28
CA ASP A 478 4.28 -19.01 -31.06
C ASP A 478 4.05 -20.27 -30.18
N ASP A 479 3.73 -21.40 -30.80
CA ASP A 479 3.31 -22.65 -30.14
C ASP A 479 4.31 -23.18 -29.09
N ASP A 480 5.61 -23.07 -29.36
CA ASP A 480 6.71 -23.46 -28.48
C ASP A 480 6.81 -22.54 -27.25
N VAL A 481 6.74 -21.24 -27.47
CA VAL A 481 6.74 -20.23 -26.41
C VAL A 481 5.48 -20.37 -25.55
N SER A 482 4.31 -20.59 -26.15
CA SER A 482 3.05 -20.77 -25.42
C SER A 482 3.08 -21.98 -24.50
N ASP A 483 3.59 -23.13 -24.95
CA ASP A 483 3.65 -24.33 -24.11
C ASP A 483 4.66 -24.17 -22.95
N VAL A 484 5.87 -23.70 -23.27
CA VAL A 484 6.93 -23.57 -22.25
C VAL A 484 6.56 -22.53 -21.19
N THR A 485 6.00 -21.38 -21.58
CA THR A 485 5.58 -20.33 -20.63
C THR A 485 4.40 -20.76 -19.76
N ASP A 486 3.48 -21.58 -20.28
CA ASP A 486 2.42 -22.20 -19.48
C ASP A 486 3.01 -23.11 -18.38
N LYS A 487 3.92 -24.03 -18.74
CA LYS A 487 4.57 -24.93 -17.76
C LYS A 487 5.48 -24.19 -16.79
N LEU A 488 6.18 -23.14 -17.23
CA LEU A 488 6.94 -22.24 -16.36
C LEU A 488 6.02 -21.50 -15.37
N GLY A 489 4.82 -21.10 -15.81
CA GLY A 489 3.78 -20.56 -14.95
C GLY A 489 3.44 -21.52 -13.81
N VAL A 490 3.17 -22.79 -14.12
CA VAL A 490 2.90 -23.83 -13.11
C VAL A 490 4.03 -23.96 -12.09
N LEU A 491 5.29 -24.01 -12.55
CA LEU A 491 6.45 -24.11 -11.66
C LEU A 491 6.63 -22.88 -10.77
N ILE A 492 6.48 -21.67 -11.32
CA ILE A 492 6.62 -20.41 -10.55
C ILE A 492 5.48 -20.27 -9.54
N TYR A 493 4.27 -20.71 -9.90
CA TYR A 493 3.12 -20.75 -8.99
C TYR A 493 3.41 -21.68 -7.79
N GLU A 494 3.96 -22.88 -8.05
CA GLU A 494 4.34 -23.82 -6.99
C GLU A 494 5.42 -23.23 -6.06
N ILE A 495 6.37 -22.44 -6.58
CA ILE A 495 7.34 -21.73 -5.71
C ILE A 495 6.59 -20.79 -4.75
N GLY A 496 5.57 -20.08 -5.21
CA GLY A 496 4.74 -19.22 -4.35
C GLY A 496 4.03 -20.02 -3.25
N GLU A 497 3.47 -21.19 -3.57
CA GLU A 497 2.83 -22.08 -2.58
C GLU A 497 3.84 -22.62 -1.55
N LEU A 498 5.04 -23.01 -1.98
CA LEU A 498 6.11 -23.45 -1.08
C LEU A 498 6.63 -22.33 -0.19
N GLU A 499 6.69 -21.10 -0.69
CA GLU A 499 6.99 -19.91 0.12
C GLU A 499 5.91 -19.67 1.19
N ASP A 500 4.62 -19.83 0.84
CA ASP A 500 3.52 -19.65 1.78
C ASP A 500 3.51 -20.73 2.88
N GLN A 501 3.84 -21.99 2.53
CA GLN A 501 4.05 -23.07 3.51
C GLN A 501 5.25 -22.80 4.43
N TYR A 502 6.34 -22.24 3.90
CA TYR A 502 7.50 -21.85 4.69
C TYR A 502 7.17 -20.73 5.68
N VAL A 503 6.38 -19.73 5.26
CA VAL A 503 5.90 -18.63 6.12
C VAL A 503 5.16 -19.16 7.34
N ASP A 504 4.31 -20.18 7.18
CA ASP A 504 3.59 -20.76 8.31
C ASP A 504 4.53 -21.41 9.34
N ARG A 505 5.61 -22.06 8.89
CA ARG A 505 6.67 -22.57 9.77
C ARG A 505 7.51 -21.43 10.37
N TYR A 506 7.77 -20.37 9.61
CA TYR A 506 8.48 -19.19 10.09
C TYR A 506 7.75 -18.50 11.25
N ASP A 507 6.41 -18.52 11.23
CA ASP A 507 5.60 -17.97 12.32
C ASP A 507 5.80 -18.75 13.64
N GLN A 508 5.86 -20.09 13.59
CA GLN A 508 6.11 -20.90 14.78
C GLN A 508 7.47 -20.62 15.42
N TYR A 509 8.50 -20.42 14.60
CA TYR A 509 9.79 -19.91 15.04
C TYR A 509 9.61 -18.58 15.80
N ARG A 510 8.92 -17.60 15.20
CA ARG A 510 8.69 -16.28 15.80
C ARG A 510 7.92 -16.36 17.12
N VAL A 511 6.88 -17.20 17.19
CA VAL A 511 6.08 -17.42 18.41
C VAL A 511 6.93 -18.02 19.52
N THR A 512 7.86 -18.92 19.19
CA THR A 512 8.80 -19.49 20.15
C THR A 512 9.75 -18.43 20.71
N ILE A 513 10.28 -17.53 19.88
CA ILE A 513 11.09 -16.38 20.33
C ILE A 513 10.26 -15.40 21.17
N LYS A 514 8.99 -15.17 20.81
CA LYS A 514 8.05 -14.35 21.60
C LYS A 514 7.79 -14.94 22.98
N SER A 515 7.78 -16.27 23.11
CA SER A 515 7.66 -16.95 24.41
C SER A 515 8.84 -16.63 25.33
N ILE A 516 10.08 -16.64 24.82
CA ILE A 516 11.28 -16.23 25.57
C ILE A 516 11.13 -14.80 26.09
N ARG A 517 10.69 -13.87 25.23
CA ARG A 517 10.46 -12.47 25.61
C ARG A 517 9.42 -12.29 26.72
N ASN A 518 8.36 -13.09 26.70
CA ASN A 518 7.33 -13.04 27.75
C ASN A 518 7.90 -13.50 29.09
N ILE A 519 8.78 -14.52 29.08
CA ILE A 519 9.44 -15.02 30.29
C ILE A 519 10.42 -13.97 30.82
N GLU A 520 11.25 -13.36 29.96
CA GLU A 520 12.12 -12.24 30.36
C GLU A 520 11.33 -11.09 31.01
N ALA A 521 10.17 -10.74 30.44
CA ALA A 521 9.31 -9.70 31.01
C ALA A 521 8.73 -10.09 32.38
N SER A 522 8.42 -11.38 32.60
CA SER A 522 7.87 -11.87 33.87
C SER A 522 8.89 -11.93 35.02
N VAL A 523 10.20 -11.96 34.72
CA VAL A 523 11.27 -11.94 35.74
C VAL A 523 11.61 -10.53 36.21
N GLN A 524 11.22 -9.50 35.46
CA GLN A 524 11.56 -8.11 35.78
C GLN A 524 10.99 -7.62 37.13
N PRO A 525 9.72 -7.93 37.51
CA PRO A 525 9.19 -7.57 38.82
C PRO A 525 9.98 -8.12 40.01
N SER A 526 10.59 -9.31 39.91
CA SER A 526 11.39 -9.86 41.01
C SER A 526 12.72 -9.11 41.19
N ARG A 527 13.33 -8.66 40.08
CA ARG A 527 14.51 -7.77 40.11
C ARG A 527 14.17 -6.40 40.69
N ASP A 528 13.08 -5.80 40.24
CA ASP A 528 12.65 -4.47 40.72
C ASP A 528 12.30 -4.50 42.21
N ARG A 529 11.67 -5.58 42.68
CA ARG A 529 11.38 -5.80 44.10
C ARG A 529 12.67 -5.90 44.93
N LYS A 530 13.66 -6.67 44.47
CA LYS A 530 14.97 -6.78 45.13
C LYS A 530 15.62 -5.40 45.24
N GLN A 531 15.72 -4.67 44.12
CA GLN A 531 16.34 -3.33 44.10
C GLN A 531 15.63 -2.34 45.02
N LYS A 532 14.29 -2.32 45.00
CA LYS A 532 13.49 -1.43 45.84
C LYS A 532 13.71 -1.66 47.33
N ILE A 533 13.81 -2.92 47.77
CA ILE A 533 14.10 -3.26 49.17
C ILE A 533 15.52 -2.82 49.53
N THR A 534 16.50 -3.07 48.66
CA THR A 534 17.89 -2.61 48.85
C THR A 534 17.98 -1.09 49.00
N ASP A 535 17.28 -0.34 48.14
CA ASP A 535 17.26 1.13 48.19
C ASP A 535 16.59 1.66 49.47
N GLN A 536 15.51 1.01 49.92
CA GLN A 536 14.84 1.34 51.19
C GLN A 536 15.76 1.08 52.39
N ILE A 537 16.51 -0.02 52.39
CA ILE A 537 17.51 -0.32 53.42
C ILE A 537 18.60 0.76 53.41
N ALA A 538 19.14 1.12 52.24
CA ALA A 538 20.16 2.17 52.13
C ALA A 538 19.64 3.53 52.63
N GLN A 539 18.42 3.90 52.26
CA GLN A 539 17.79 5.14 52.69
C GLN A 539 17.55 5.18 54.21
N LEU A 540 17.08 4.09 54.80
CA LEU A 540 16.84 3.98 56.24
C LEU A 540 18.15 3.96 57.03
N LYS A 541 19.18 3.24 56.55
CA LYS A 541 20.51 3.25 57.17
C LYS A 541 21.15 4.65 57.18
N TYR A 542 20.89 5.47 56.16
CA TYR A 542 21.37 6.84 56.10
C TYR A 542 20.57 7.82 56.98
N LYS A 543 19.23 7.73 56.99
CA LYS A 543 18.36 8.69 57.71
C LYS A 543 18.13 8.34 59.18
N GLU A 544 17.92 7.06 59.48
CA GLU A 544 17.51 6.57 60.81
C GLU A 544 18.21 5.24 61.14
N PRO A 545 19.50 5.27 61.52
CA PRO A 545 20.29 4.05 61.71
C PRO A 545 19.80 3.15 62.86
N ASN A 546 19.03 3.69 63.81
CA ASN A 546 18.50 2.94 64.96
C ASN A 546 17.06 2.42 64.75
N SER A 547 16.53 2.49 63.52
CA SER A 547 15.16 2.06 63.24
C SER A 547 15.02 0.53 63.26
N PRO A 548 14.07 -0.05 64.03
CA PRO A 548 13.85 -1.50 64.06
C PRO A 548 13.33 -2.07 62.73
N LYS A 549 12.88 -1.20 61.81
CA LYS A 549 12.43 -1.57 60.46
C LYS A 549 13.57 -2.10 59.58
N ILE A 550 14.83 -1.78 59.89
CA ILE A 550 16.00 -2.24 59.13
C ILE A 550 16.10 -3.77 59.19
N VAL A 551 15.94 -4.37 60.37
CA VAL A 551 16.04 -5.83 60.57
C VAL A 551 14.93 -6.57 59.80
N VAL A 552 13.72 -6.01 59.76
CA VAL A 552 12.59 -6.58 59.01
C VAL A 552 12.87 -6.52 57.51
N LEU A 553 13.35 -5.39 56.99
CA LEU A 553 13.67 -5.23 55.56
C LEU A 553 14.86 -6.10 55.14
N GLU A 554 15.85 -6.31 56.01
CA GLU A 554 16.97 -7.23 55.74
C GLU A 554 16.48 -8.68 55.59
N GLN A 555 15.54 -9.12 56.44
CA GLN A 555 14.91 -10.43 56.29
C GLN A 555 14.07 -10.52 54.99
N GLU A 556 13.35 -9.46 54.64
CA GLU A 556 12.62 -9.39 53.37
C GLU A 556 13.54 -9.40 52.15
N LEU A 557 14.73 -8.78 52.25
CA LEU A 557 15.74 -8.79 51.20
C LEU A 557 16.23 -10.22 50.95
N VAL A 558 16.62 -10.96 51.98
CA VAL A 558 17.08 -12.36 51.84
C VAL A 558 16.03 -13.22 51.13
N ARG A 559 14.75 -13.03 51.47
CA ARG A 559 13.65 -13.72 50.78
C ARG A 559 13.54 -13.30 49.30
N ALA A 560 13.58 -12.00 49.02
CA ALA A 560 13.51 -11.47 47.66
C ALA A 560 14.72 -11.91 46.80
N GLU A 561 15.89 -12.07 47.40
CA GLU A 561 17.09 -12.59 46.73
C GLU A 561 16.94 -14.06 46.34
N ALA A 562 16.44 -14.90 47.24
CA ALA A 562 16.14 -16.29 46.91
C ALA A 562 15.11 -16.41 45.78
N GLU A 563 14.02 -15.62 45.84
CA GLU A 563 13.01 -15.55 44.78
C GLU A 563 13.62 -15.10 43.42
N SER A 564 14.52 -14.10 43.44
CA SER A 564 15.21 -13.63 42.24
C SER A 564 16.16 -14.68 41.66
N LEU A 565 16.94 -15.39 42.49
CA LEU A 565 17.86 -16.44 42.03
C LEU A 565 17.13 -17.60 41.33
N VAL A 566 15.99 -18.04 41.89
CA VAL A 566 15.16 -19.08 41.26
C VAL A 566 14.62 -18.60 39.92
N ALA A 567 14.12 -17.36 39.85
CA ALA A 567 13.59 -16.79 38.60
C ALA A 567 14.68 -16.64 37.51
N GLU A 568 15.89 -16.20 37.87
CA GLU A 568 17.03 -16.13 36.94
C GLU A 568 17.45 -17.50 36.41
N ALA A 569 17.53 -18.51 37.28
CA ALA A 569 17.89 -19.87 36.88
C ALA A 569 16.85 -20.45 35.91
N GLN A 570 15.55 -20.23 36.17
CA GLN A 570 14.46 -20.64 35.29
C GLN A 570 14.53 -19.94 33.93
N LEU A 571 14.72 -18.62 33.91
CA LEU A 571 14.89 -17.85 32.67
C LEU A 571 16.05 -18.38 31.84
N SER A 572 17.19 -18.62 32.48
CA SER A 572 18.42 -19.12 31.86
C SER A 572 18.19 -20.48 31.17
N ASN A 573 17.53 -21.41 31.86
CA ASN A 573 17.26 -22.75 31.35
C ASN A 573 16.24 -22.74 30.20
N ILE A 574 15.11 -22.05 30.38
CA ILE A 574 14.06 -22.00 29.35
C ILE A 574 14.56 -21.27 28.10
N THR A 575 15.34 -20.19 28.27
CA THR A 575 15.91 -19.45 27.13
C THR A 575 16.78 -20.36 26.28
N ARG A 576 17.68 -21.16 26.88
CA ARG A 576 18.53 -22.10 26.13
C ARG A 576 17.73 -23.18 25.41
N GLU A 577 16.74 -23.76 26.08
CA GLU A 577 15.87 -24.78 25.50
C GLU A 577 15.08 -24.25 24.30
N LYS A 578 14.37 -23.12 24.49
CA LYS A 578 13.52 -22.51 23.46
C LYS A 578 14.33 -21.92 22.31
N LEU A 579 15.48 -21.32 22.59
CA LEU A 579 16.37 -20.79 21.55
C LEU A 579 16.87 -21.90 20.64
N LYS A 580 17.33 -23.01 21.22
CA LYS A 580 17.78 -24.18 20.45
C LYS A 580 16.64 -24.75 19.62
N ALA A 581 15.47 -24.96 20.21
CA ALA A 581 14.30 -25.48 19.50
C ALA A 581 13.85 -24.55 18.35
N ALA A 582 13.81 -23.23 18.58
CA ALA A 582 13.39 -22.24 17.60
C ALA A 582 14.28 -22.26 16.35
N PHE A 583 15.59 -22.16 16.52
CA PHE A 583 16.52 -22.12 15.39
C PHE A 583 16.69 -23.47 14.70
N THR A 584 16.63 -24.59 15.43
CA THR A 584 16.56 -25.91 14.79
C THR A 584 15.37 -25.99 13.85
N TYR A 585 14.18 -25.60 14.32
CA TYR A 585 12.97 -25.62 13.51
C TYR A 585 13.05 -24.69 12.29
N GLN A 586 13.57 -23.45 12.47
CA GLN A 586 13.75 -22.50 11.37
C GLN A 586 14.71 -23.03 10.30
N PHE A 587 15.86 -23.58 10.69
CA PHE A 587 16.87 -24.07 9.75
C PHE A 587 16.41 -25.33 9.02
N ASP A 588 15.68 -26.23 9.69
CA ASP A 588 15.10 -27.41 9.03
C ASP A 588 14.02 -27.02 8.02
N ALA A 589 13.13 -26.09 8.38
CA ALA A 589 12.11 -25.55 7.46
C ALA A 589 12.73 -24.81 6.26
N MET A 590 13.80 -24.03 6.50
CA MET A 590 14.49 -23.30 5.44
C MET A 590 15.21 -24.24 4.48
N ARG A 591 15.83 -25.30 4.99
CA ARG A 591 16.49 -26.32 4.16
C ARG A 591 15.49 -27.02 3.26
N GLU A 592 14.35 -27.45 3.78
CA GLU A 592 13.26 -28.04 2.98
C GLU A 592 12.82 -27.09 1.86
N HIS A 593 12.57 -25.82 2.20
CA HIS A 593 12.15 -24.82 1.25
C HIS A 593 13.19 -24.62 0.13
N CYS A 594 14.46 -24.37 0.49
CA CYS A 594 15.52 -24.12 -0.49
C CYS A 594 15.81 -25.33 -1.40
N GLU A 595 15.76 -26.55 -0.88
CA GLU A 595 16.00 -27.75 -1.69
C GLU A 595 14.86 -28.01 -2.68
N LYS A 596 13.60 -27.84 -2.25
CA LYS A 596 12.45 -27.91 -3.17
C LYS A 596 12.50 -26.82 -4.25
N LEU A 597 12.91 -25.61 -3.88
CA LEU A 597 13.14 -24.54 -4.86
C LEU A 597 14.27 -24.89 -5.85
N ALA A 598 15.33 -25.54 -5.39
CA ALA A 598 16.42 -25.99 -6.26
C ALA A 598 15.96 -27.06 -7.25
N ILE A 599 15.09 -27.98 -6.83
CA ILE A 599 14.46 -28.98 -7.70
C ILE A 599 13.65 -28.29 -8.80
N ILE A 600 12.75 -27.37 -8.42
CA ILE A 600 11.92 -26.62 -9.37
C ILE A 600 12.77 -25.80 -10.33
N ALA A 601 13.83 -25.14 -9.85
CA ALA A 601 14.74 -24.36 -10.69
C ALA A 601 15.48 -25.23 -11.72
N GLY A 602 15.83 -26.47 -11.35
CA GLY A 602 16.42 -27.45 -12.26
C GLY A 602 15.46 -27.82 -13.41
N TYR A 603 14.25 -28.25 -13.07
CA TYR A 603 13.23 -28.61 -14.07
C TYR A 603 12.76 -27.41 -14.90
N GLY A 604 12.65 -26.23 -14.30
CA GLY A 604 12.34 -25.00 -15.02
C GLY A 604 13.39 -24.64 -16.06
N LYS A 605 14.68 -24.93 -15.79
CA LYS A 605 15.73 -24.79 -16.80
C LYS A 605 15.63 -25.84 -17.90
N HIS A 606 15.27 -27.08 -17.57
CA HIS A 606 15.07 -28.13 -18.58
C HIS A 606 13.88 -27.83 -19.52
N LEU A 607 12.82 -27.17 -19.04
CA LEU A 607 11.74 -26.70 -19.91
C LEU A 607 12.22 -25.71 -20.99
N LEU A 608 13.24 -24.90 -20.70
CA LEU A 608 13.78 -23.95 -21.67
C LEU A 608 14.53 -24.63 -22.82
N GLU A 609 14.97 -25.88 -22.66
CA GLU A 609 15.62 -26.65 -23.74
C GLU A 609 14.63 -27.01 -24.87
N LEU A 610 13.32 -26.90 -24.62
CA LEU A 610 12.28 -27.12 -25.62
C LEU A 610 12.03 -25.89 -26.52
N VAL A 611 12.57 -24.72 -26.17
CA VAL A 611 12.45 -23.51 -26.98
C VAL A 611 13.57 -23.48 -28.01
N ASP A 612 13.21 -23.37 -29.29
CA ASP A 612 14.17 -23.23 -30.37
C ASP A 612 14.64 -21.77 -30.50
N ASP A 613 15.90 -21.51 -30.16
CA ASP A 613 16.51 -20.18 -30.25
C ASP A 613 17.14 -19.88 -31.62
N THR A 614 16.98 -20.77 -32.60
CA THR A 614 17.52 -20.57 -33.95
C THR A 614 16.85 -19.38 -34.65
N PRO A 615 17.64 -18.44 -35.20
CA PRO A 615 17.08 -17.26 -35.86
C PRO A 615 16.45 -17.65 -37.20
N VAL A 616 15.25 -17.11 -37.47
CA VAL A 616 14.51 -17.39 -38.70
C VAL A 616 14.78 -16.30 -39.75
N THR A 617 14.94 -16.71 -41.00
CA THR A 617 15.08 -15.77 -42.12
C THR A 617 13.76 -15.04 -42.38
N PRO A 618 13.76 -13.71 -42.61
CA PRO A 618 12.51 -12.99 -42.90
C PRO A 618 11.73 -13.60 -44.08
N GLY A 619 10.49 -14.02 -43.81
CA GLY A 619 9.60 -14.66 -44.79
C GLY A 619 9.53 -16.18 -44.71
N GLU A 620 10.41 -16.83 -43.94
CA GLU A 620 10.34 -18.24 -43.59
C GLU A 620 9.53 -18.43 -42.29
N THR A 621 8.75 -19.51 -42.19
CA THR A 621 8.01 -19.86 -40.97
C THR A 621 8.83 -20.81 -40.11
N ARG A 622 8.67 -20.74 -38.78
CA ARG A 622 9.28 -21.72 -37.86
C ARG A 622 8.81 -23.14 -38.14
N GLN A 623 9.62 -24.12 -37.72
CA GLN A 623 9.23 -25.54 -37.74
C GLN A 623 8.06 -25.77 -36.78
N ALA A 624 7.23 -26.77 -37.06
CA ALA A 624 6.12 -27.13 -36.19
C ALA A 624 6.67 -27.66 -34.86
N TYR A 625 6.14 -27.15 -33.75
CA TYR A 625 6.51 -27.55 -32.40
C TYR A 625 5.89 -28.90 -32.02
N ASP A 626 6.70 -29.81 -31.46
CA ASP A 626 6.28 -31.15 -31.00
C ASP A 626 6.80 -31.45 -29.57
N GLY A 627 6.97 -30.42 -28.75
CA GLY A 627 7.51 -30.55 -27.39
C GLY A 627 6.46 -30.83 -26.30
N TYR A 628 5.17 -30.90 -26.64
CA TYR A 628 4.07 -30.98 -25.66
C TYR A 628 4.13 -32.21 -24.74
N GLU A 629 4.54 -33.37 -25.26
CA GLU A 629 4.67 -34.58 -24.44
C GLU A 629 5.86 -34.48 -23.48
N ALA A 630 6.99 -33.93 -23.97
CA ALA A 630 8.19 -33.72 -23.18
C ALA A 630 7.98 -32.69 -22.07
N SER A 631 7.33 -31.56 -22.37
CA SER A 631 7.03 -30.51 -21.38
C SER A 631 6.12 -31.02 -20.26
N LYS A 632 5.13 -31.86 -20.61
CA LYS A 632 4.26 -32.53 -19.65
C LYS A 632 5.01 -33.53 -18.77
N ALA A 633 5.89 -34.34 -19.35
CA ALA A 633 6.70 -35.30 -18.60
C ALA A 633 7.61 -34.59 -17.58
N ILE A 634 8.22 -33.46 -17.96
CA ILE A 634 9.05 -32.65 -17.07
C ILE A 634 8.28 -32.16 -15.84
N ILE A 635 7.02 -31.76 -16.00
CA ILE A 635 6.16 -31.37 -14.86
C ILE A 635 5.84 -32.56 -13.95
N GLN A 636 5.53 -33.72 -14.53
CA GLN A 636 5.26 -34.94 -13.75
C GLN A 636 6.49 -35.37 -12.94
N ASP A 637 7.68 -35.35 -13.56
CA ASP A 637 8.95 -35.64 -12.89
C ASP A 637 9.23 -34.66 -11.74
N CYS A 638 8.92 -33.37 -11.96
CA CYS A 638 9.05 -32.35 -10.91
C CYS A 638 8.09 -32.60 -9.74
N GLU A 639 6.84 -32.96 -10.01
CA GLU A 639 5.85 -33.29 -8.98
C GLU A 639 6.27 -34.51 -8.17
N ASP A 640 6.75 -35.57 -8.83
CA ASP A 640 7.26 -36.77 -8.18
C ASP A 640 8.50 -36.47 -7.34
N ALA A 641 9.43 -35.65 -7.83
CA ALA A 641 10.61 -35.23 -7.09
C ALA A 641 10.24 -34.41 -5.83
N LEU A 642 9.26 -33.50 -5.93
CA LEU A 642 8.76 -32.72 -4.80
C LEU A 642 8.02 -33.60 -3.77
N THR A 643 7.24 -34.57 -4.25
CA THR A 643 6.45 -35.49 -3.42
C THR A 643 7.33 -36.45 -2.62
N ASN A 644 8.38 -36.96 -3.27
CA ASN A 644 9.33 -37.91 -2.70
C ASN A 644 10.48 -37.25 -1.92
N TRP A 645 10.53 -35.92 -1.85
CA TRP A 645 11.55 -35.22 -1.07
C TRP A 645 11.39 -35.49 0.43
N VAL A 646 12.49 -35.91 1.06
CA VAL A 646 12.59 -36.21 2.50
C VAL A 646 13.88 -35.64 3.05
N SER A 647 13.85 -35.13 4.28
CA SER A 647 14.99 -34.53 4.99
C SER A 647 16.26 -35.42 5.10
N GLN A 648 16.10 -36.74 5.02
CA GLN A 648 17.18 -37.73 5.05
C GLN A 648 17.92 -37.84 3.72
N ASN A 649 17.24 -37.57 2.61
CA ASN A 649 17.79 -37.59 1.25
C ASN A 649 18.29 -36.20 0.82
N ALA A 650 18.41 -35.27 1.77
CA ALA A 650 18.89 -33.92 1.52
C ALA A 650 20.29 -33.93 0.91
N SER A 651 20.44 -33.28 -0.25
CA SER A 651 21.70 -33.23 -1.00
C SER A 651 22.77 -32.42 -0.27
N VAL A 652 22.36 -31.45 0.57
CA VAL A 652 23.25 -30.58 1.33
C VAL A 652 23.34 -31.07 2.78
N SER A 653 24.40 -31.82 3.08
CA SER A 653 24.73 -32.26 4.44
C SER A 653 25.92 -31.50 5.01
N SER A 654 25.80 -30.98 6.24
CA SER A 654 26.88 -30.27 6.91
C SER A 654 27.98 -31.24 7.34
N LYS A 655 29.08 -31.30 6.57
CA LYS A 655 30.30 -31.99 7.00
C LYS A 655 31.00 -31.14 8.06
N LEU A 656 30.64 -31.34 9.33
CA LEU A 656 31.31 -30.69 10.47
C LEU A 656 32.83 -30.87 10.37
N SER A 657 33.55 -29.75 10.24
CA SER A 657 35.00 -29.68 10.21
C SER A 657 35.61 -30.46 11.38
N GLN A 658 36.67 -31.24 11.13
CA GLN A 658 37.39 -31.95 12.21
C GLN A 658 37.93 -30.99 13.29
N ARG A 659 38.13 -29.71 12.95
CA ARG A 659 38.55 -28.65 13.88
C ARG A 659 37.48 -28.32 14.93
N SER A 660 36.18 -28.40 14.61
CA SER A 660 35.11 -28.19 15.59
C SER A 660 34.93 -29.40 16.52
N ARG A 661 35.15 -30.62 16.01
CA ARG A 661 35.14 -31.86 16.81
C ARG A 661 36.28 -31.91 17.83
N THR A 662 37.48 -31.53 17.44
CA THR A 662 38.64 -31.51 18.35
C THR A 662 38.51 -30.43 19.43
N LEU A 663 37.99 -29.23 19.10
CA LEU A 663 37.72 -28.17 20.08
C LEU A 663 36.60 -28.53 21.07
N SER A 664 35.52 -29.16 20.59
CA SER A 664 34.43 -29.61 21.46
C SER A 664 34.85 -30.76 22.37
N GLN A 665 35.67 -31.70 21.90
CA GLN A 665 36.27 -32.74 22.74
C GLN A 665 37.26 -32.17 23.77
N ARG A 666 38.09 -31.17 23.41
CA ARG A 666 38.98 -30.46 24.35
C ARG A 666 38.21 -29.76 25.47
N ARG A 667 37.09 -29.09 25.14
CA ARG A 667 36.20 -28.48 26.15
C ARG A 667 35.51 -29.52 27.04
N ARG A 668 35.09 -30.65 26.47
CA ARG A 668 34.45 -31.75 27.24
C ARG A 668 35.41 -32.45 28.19
N SER A 669 36.69 -32.61 27.80
CA SER A 669 37.75 -33.15 28.65
C SER A 669 38.07 -32.21 29.82
N ARG A 670 38.02 -30.89 29.61
CA ARG A 670 38.29 -29.88 30.64
C ARG A 670 37.17 -29.72 31.68
N HIS A 671 35.94 -30.16 31.40
CA HIS A 671 34.83 -30.16 32.35
C HIS A 671 34.71 -31.46 33.18
N ARG A 672 35.58 -32.45 32.94
CA ARG A 672 35.57 -33.73 33.68
C ARG A 672 36.57 -33.78 34.83
N GLY A 673 37.40 -32.75 34.99
CA GLY A 673 38.28 -32.56 36.15
C GLY A 673 38.07 -31.15 36.70
N GLU A 674 37.85 -31.05 38.00
CA GLU A 674 37.65 -29.84 38.81
C GLU A 674 36.32 -29.08 38.64
N GLY A 675 35.52 -29.14 39.70
CA GLY A 675 34.50 -28.12 39.97
C GLY A 675 35.20 -26.79 40.23
N VAL A 676 34.73 -25.74 39.55
CA VAL A 676 35.26 -24.38 39.68
C VAL A 676 34.89 -23.85 41.06
N ASP A 677 35.88 -23.64 41.93
CA ASP A 677 35.70 -22.98 43.23
C ASP A 677 35.53 -21.46 43.04
N LEU A 678 34.44 -20.92 43.57
CA LEU A 678 34.04 -19.50 43.47
C LEU A 678 34.37 -18.72 44.75
N SER A 679 35.12 -19.30 45.69
CA SER A 679 35.49 -18.70 46.97
C SER A 679 36.40 -17.45 46.90
N GLY A 680 36.90 -17.08 45.71
CA GLY A 680 37.86 -15.98 45.52
C GLY A 680 37.30 -14.65 44.99
N GLN A 681 35.99 -14.50 44.82
CA GLN A 681 35.42 -13.28 44.20
C GLN A 681 35.12 -12.13 45.18
N ASP A 682 35.14 -12.37 46.49
CA ASP A 682 34.96 -11.31 47.49
C ASP A 682 36.29 -10.98 48.16
N GLN A 683 37.02 -10.01 47.57
CA GLN A 683 38.18 -9.40 48.24
C GLN A 683 37.70 -8.16 49.01
N ALA A 684 37.98 -8.13 50.32
CA ALA A 684 37.52 -7.10 51.24
C ALA A 684 38.10 -5.72 50.91
N LEU A 685 37.20 -4.73 50.80
CA LEU A 685 37.49 -3.31 50.72
C LEU A 685 37.91 -2.78 52.08
N ASP A 686 39.20 -2.84 52.41
CA ASP A 686 39.78 -2.01 53.46
C ASP A 686 41.13 -1.45 52.99
N ASN A 687 41.30 -0.13 53.16
CA ASN A 687 42.46 0.71 52.82
C ASN A 687 42.50 1.37 51.43
N ARG A 688 41.50 2.22 51.14
CA ARG A 688 41.73 3.39 50.27
C ARG A 688 41.23 4.67 50.94
N GLU A 689 42.11 5.30 51.70
CA GLU A 689 41.96 6.67 52.16
C GLU A 689 42.17 7.68 51.03
N SER A 690 41.30 8.69 51.03
CA SER A 690 41.42 10.04 50.49
C SER A 690 41.30 10.25 48.98
N GLY A 691 40.34 11.11 48.63
CA GLY A 691 39.89 11.40 47.28
C GLY A 691 40.88 12.17 46.42
N LEU A 692 40.84 11.87 45.13
CA LEU A 692 41.21 12.76 44.04
C LEU A 692 40.29 12.42 42.86
N TRP A 693 39.39 13.35 42.57
CA TRP A 693 38.53 13.34 41.40
C TRP A 693 39.37 13.86 40.23
N ILE A 694 39.61 13.05 39.20
CA ILE A 694 40.37 13.46 38.01
C ILE A 694 39.36 13.95 36.94
N PRO A 695 39.36 15.24 36.57
CA PRO A 695 38.45 15.79 35.57
C PRO A 695 38.79 15.31 34.14
N ALA A 696 37.76 15.25 33.29
CA ALA A 696 37.80 14.70 31.92
C ALA A 696 38.72 15.42 30.90
N ASN A 697 39.49 16.42 31.31
CA ASN A 697 40.42 17.16 30.44
C ASN A 697 41.89 16.68 30.53
N GLU A 698 42.22 15.71 31.39
CA GLU A 698 43.59 15.18 31.54
C GLU A 698 43.85 13.84 30.84
N HIS A 699 42.94 13.37 29.99
CA HIS A 699 43.26 12.34 29.01
C HIS A 699 43.81 12.99 27.73
N HIS A 700 45.11 13.32 27.69
CA HIS A 700 45.78 13.71 26.44
C HIS A 700 46.18 12.49 25.62
N GLY A 701 45.82 12.51 24.33
CA GLY A 701 46.11 11.49 23.35
C GLY A 701 47.49 11.60 22.70
N ASN A 702 47.96 10.45 22.20
CA ASN A 702 48.97 10.19 21.18
C ASN A 702 48.48 8.87 20.53
N GLY A 703 48.28 8.68 19.23
CA GLY A 703 48.82 9.31 18.03
C GLY A 703 49.25 8.18 17.11
N TYR A 704 48.42 7.83 16.12
CA TYR A 704 48.84 7.13 14.90
C TYR A 704 48.16 7.87 13.75
N GLU A 705 49.01 8.56 12.98
CA GLU A 705 48.71 9.42 11.85
C GLU A 705 48.34 8.58 10.62
N ASP A 706 47.29 9.02 9.92
CA ASP A 706 47.18 8.85 8.47
C ASP A 706 48.03 9.93 7.80
N HIS A 707 48.78 9.58 6.75
CA HIS A 707 49.12 10.52 5.70
C HIS A 707 49.31 9.82 4.34
N ASP A 708 48.63 10.42 3.37
CA ASP A 708 48.35 9.98 2.00
C ASP A 708 49.50 10.06 0.96
N GLU A 709 49.28 9.34 -0.14
CA GLU A 709 49.64 9.55 -1.56
C GLU A 709 51.10 9.87 -2.00
N HIS A 710 51.61 9.10 -2.98
CA HIS A 710 52.27 9.61 -4.20
C HIS A 710 52.43 8.54 -5.32
N VAL A 711 51.65 8.70 -6.40
CA VAL A 711 52.02 8.79 -7.85
C VAL A 711 52.97 7.75 -8.53
N LEU A 712 52.36 7.00 -9.48
CA LEU A 712 52.75 6.59 -10.87
C LEU A 712 53.97 5.72 -11.24
N ASP A 713 53.71 4.93 -12.31
CA ASP A 713 54.60 4.31 -13.33
C ASP A 713 55.45 3.08 -12.91
N ASP A 714 55.73 2.07 -13.73
CA ASP A 714 55.23 1.53 -15.00
C ASP A 714 56.00 0.18 -15.16
N ASP A 715 55.47 -0.71 -15.99
CA ASP A 715 56.19 -1.72 -16.77
C ASP A 715 56.84 -3.00 -16.12
N ASN A 716 56.16 -4.11 -16.41
CA ASN A 716 56.62 -5.20 -17.28
C ASN A 716 57.50 -6.39 -16.81
N THR A 717 57.18 -7.52 -17.45
CA THR A 717 57.91 -8.80 -17.66
C THR A 717 57.79 -9.89 -16.58
N SER A 718 56.98 -10.95 -16.82
CA SER A 718 57.31 -12.21 -17.55
C SER A 718 57.96 -13.25 -16.62
N ALA A 719 57.77 -14.57 -16.65
CA ALA A 719 57.00 -15.53 -17.45
C ALA A 719 57.21 -16.93 -16.83
N VAL A 720 56.54 -17.94 -17.41
CA VAL A 720 56.89 -19.39 -17.42
C VAL A 720 56.46 -20.20 -16.18
N ALA A 721 56.01 -21.47 -16.25
CA ALA A 721 55.23 -22.30 -17.15
C ALA A 721 55.08 -23.68 -16.44
N SER A 722 53.98 -24.39 -16.74
CA SER A 722 53.87 -25.85 -16.95
C SER A 722 54.52 -26.90 -16.02
N GLU A 723 53.64 -27.77 -15.51
CA GLU A 723 53.66 -29.25 -15.63
C GLU A 723 54.24 -30.19 -14.54
N HIS A 724 53.31 -31.02 -14.03
CA HIS A 724 53.35 -32.48 -13.81
C HIS A 724 54.49 -33.15 -13.04
N GLN A 725 54.15 -33.77 -11.90
CA GLN A 725 54.47 -35.20 -11.73
C GLN A 725 53.48 -35.95 -10.82
N ARG A 726 52.89 -37.00 -11.41
CA ARG A 726 52.11 -38.10 -10.82
C ARG A 726 52.92 -38.87 -9.78
N GLY A 727 52.22 -39.59 -8.89
CA GLY A 727 52.69 -40.90 -8.44
C GLY A 727 52.27 -41.29 -7.03
N ARG A 728 51.22 -42.09 -6.93
CA ARG A 728 50.90 -42.91 -5.76
C ARG A 728 51.28 -44.34 -6.12
N GLU A 729 52.15 -44.97 -5.34
CA GLU A 729 52.33 -46.43 -5.35
C GLU A 729 52.30 -46.92 -3.90
N ASP A 730 51.34 -47.79 -3.61
CA ASP A 730 51.25 -48.64 -2.43
C ASP A 730 51.80 -50.02 -2.86
N GLU A 731 52.79 -50.58 -2.16
CA GLU A 731 52.94 -52.05 -2.09
C GLU A 731 53.37 -52.51 -0.69
N ARG A 732 52.71 -53.58 -0.26
CA ARG A 732 52.84 -54.32 1.02
C ARG A 732 53.99 -55.32 0.95
N PRO A 733 54.53 -55.79 2.11
CA PRO A 733 55.42 -56.95 2.12
C PRO A 733 54.66 -58.29 2.02
N VAL A 734 55.36 -59.24 1.40
CA VAL A 734 55.00 -60.60 0.98
C VAL A 734 54.84 -61.57 2.16
N ALA A 735 53.87 -62.50 2.09
CA ALA A 735 54.07 -63.97 2.09
C ALA A 735 52.88 -64.76 2.67
N ALA A 736 52.59 -65.86 1.98
CA ALA A 736 51.70 -67.01 2.25
C ALA A 736 50.21 -66.83 1.92
#